data_AF-A0A2V7W7Q5-F1
#
_entry.id   AF-A0A2V7W7Q5-F1
#
_cell.length_a   1.000
_cell.length_b   1.000
_cell.length_c   1.000
_cell.angle_alpha   90.00
_cell.angle_beta   90.00
_cell.angle_gamma   90.00
#
_symmetry.space_group_name_H-M   'P 1'
#
loop_
_entity.id
_entity.type
_entity.pdbx_description
1 polymer ?
#
loop_
_entity_poly.entity_id
_entity_poly.type
_entity_poly.pdbx_seq_one_letter_code
_entity_poly.pdbx_strand_id
1 'polypeptide(L)'
;MNRRNDDQWCRSLAGKIVGKYKLLEFVGAGRIGYVYRSQLTDLAESMPGVNRAVKLVFDELRPGWEVEVKKVMSLELIEGVVHFHELGTARIDHSGVTHLCQYTVWDYIAPGENLHQYLARVERVPASFLIALVESVLRVLHACEAHGVVRHGDLHAGNILIGDEKTARLDDSLQPRAPVYVSDFGYGATGGTKTPKDDYDGLANIINTMISHVDHATATSTHRQILRAMQRDLGKLLRERAGAERRTPLEILRVLADIRKSAQTSEARASLSPISSTRPTGPVPIDAPSVGQFQVSEMIGDRWEWWQRLFVPTVPARSKILALDIPTVVTGPRGCGKTMLFRRLSERLVVECGEVPGLPIQSRFVALYVNANDFADAFAHFPDAPSSDDEQRLICYANLCILADLLAVQSARAGRLNDPAPDSLLALVQRWLIPDTYNTLLVGEDRLERYRAVLEQIKWTFGGGGGKNSFPGYAELSQHRWLTRLVQQARGACEWIGDRSVLLFVDDFSTPRVSISMQRVLNRLLLQRSPDFLTKVATEAWTTFVPEDSTGKNLQDGDDYQLVDMGEESLFLPDAERLAFLEAVFSRRLQVDRRVPEGGASLSTFLGRNGLSKAEFARRLRVSVHDQAESEQPAVSGVSQRRGRSRGRVRYFGEDVFSNLWSGDTRTMIQLVTDVIDQASQLKATPATDPVLRLPVDPSLQDRAFRNRGGEWLNSHTRNEPTDPEKMKKELARVQAVRPGYKLCGEYGDHLKAIVEAFAAAATQLLLGPMYKITEGNTTREVPRMAFRVEIVDEFRIDGLALEIYRDLIRYGLFMRDNRGKSVRGTFVPRLYLRRLLLPYCTLALSKRDSVPLTSDSFTQLLLSPDGFKSSFVGRRATGDQMTMPFVERYEEEIDPEYDDLDDSDSVDDTGSGPDDDE
;
A
#
# COMPACT_ATOMS: atom_id res chain seq x y z
N MET A 1 58.69 28.30 -20.78
CA MET A 1 57.63 28.44 -21.81
C MET A 1 56.28 28.54 -21.10
N ASN A 2 55.40 29.43 -21.57
CA ASN A 2 54.14 29.78 -20.90
C ASN A 2 53.02 28.83 -21.34
N ARG A 3 52.61 27.89 -20.48
CA ARG A 3 51.53 26.89 -20.72
C ARG A 3 50.25 27.46 -21.35
N ARG A 4 49.89 28.71 -21.05
CA ARG A 4 48.68 29.36 -21.60
C ARG A 4 48.76 29.66 -23.11
N ASN A 5 49.94 29.95 -23.64
CA ASN A 5 50.10 30.22 -25.08
C ASN A 5 50.10 28.91 -25.89
N ASP A 6 50.65 27.84 -25.33
CA ASP A 6 50.69 26.52 -25.96
C ASP A 6 49.29 25.89 -26.04
N ASP A 7 48.44 26.09 -25.02
CA ASP A 7 47.05 25.64 -25.01
C ASP A 7 46.19 26.31 -26.10
N GLN A 8 46.38 27.61 -26.33
CA GLN A 8 45.66 28.33 -27.40
C GLN A 8 46.13 27.89 -28.78
N TRP A 9 47.45 27.72 -28.97
CA TRP A 9 48.01 27.25 -30.23
C TRP A 9 47.53 25.83 -30.58
N CYS A 10 47.48 24.92 -29.60
CA CYS A 10 46.95 23.58 -29.83
C CYS A 10 45.47 23.66 -30.26
N ARG A 11 44.62 24.39 -29.52
CA ARG A 11 43.19 24.51 -29.86
C ARG A 11 42.92 25.08 -31.26
N SER A 12 43.86 25.83 -31.85
CA SER A 12 43.73 26.39 -33.21
C SER A 12 44.21 25.46 -34.34
N LEU A 13 44.64 24.23 -34.04
CA LEU A 13 45.14 23.27 -35.04
C LEU A 13 44.06 22.64 -35.93
N ALA A 14 42.78 22.97 -35.75
CA ALA A 14 41.72 22.54 -36.66
C ALA A 14 42.04 22.94 -38.12
N GLY A 15 41.81 22.02 -39.05
CA GLY A 15 42.15 22.14 -40.46
C GLY A 15 43.55 21.64 -40.84
N LYS A 16 44.44 21.35 -39.87
CA LYS A 16 45.79 20.83 -40.14
C LYS A 16 45.81 19.33 -40.39
N ILE A 17 46.89 18.86 -41.00
CA ILE A 17 47.10 17.44 -41.31
C ILE A 17 48.19 16.89 -40.40
N VAL A 18 47.94 15.74 -39.79
CA VAL A 18 48.86 15.00 -38.93
C VAL A 18 48.92 13.55 -39.44
N GLY A 19 50.09 13.14 -39.94
CA GLY A 19 50.21 11.88 -40.67
C GLY A 19 49.29 11.89 -41.89
N LYS A 20 48.32 10.96 -41.92
CA LYS A 20 47.26 10.85 -42.95
C LYS A 20 45.90 11.38 -42.49
N TYR A 21 45.84 12.11 -41.37
CA TYR A 21 44.58 12.56 -40.76
C TYR A 21 44.45 14.07 -40.81
N LYS A 22 43.33 14.57 -41.33
CA LYS A 22 42.96 15.98 -41.25
C LYS A 22 42.21 16.21 -39.94
N LEU A 23 42.74 17.08 -39.09
CA LEU A 23 42.08 17.53 -37.86
C LEU A 23 40.89 18.40 -38.24
N LEU A 24 39.69 18.03 -37.82
CA LEU A 24 38.46 18.76 -38.13
C LEU A 24 38.11 19.72 -37.00
N GLU A 25 38.09 19.21 -35.77
CA GLU A 25 37.60 19.95 -34.61
C GLU A 25 38.33 19.52 -33.35
N PHE A 26 38.61 20.46 -32.46
CA PHE A 26 39.15 20.17 -31.13
C PHE A 26 38.05 19.64 -30.20
N VAL A 27 38.26 18.45 -29.63
CA VAL A 27 37.28 17.75 -28.78
C VAL A 27 37.58 18.00 -27.30
N GLY A 28 38.85 17.96 -26.90
CA GLY A 28 39.22 18.13 -25.50
C GLY A 28 40.72 18.05 -25.26
N ALA A 29 41.16 18.42 -24.05
CA ALA A 29 42.56 18.33 -23.63
C ALA A 29 42.66 17.59 -22.29
N GLY A 30 43.57 16.63 -22.22
CA GLY A 30 44.01 16.00 -20.99
C GLY A 30 45.26 16.68 -20.41
N ARG A 31 45.87 16.08 -19.39
CA ARG A 31 47.05 16.65 -18.71
C ARG A 31 48.29 16.77 -19.60
N ILE A 32 48.39 15.95 -20.66
CA ILE A 32 49.58 15.81 -21.50
C ILE A 32 49.25 15.73 -23.00
N GLY A 33 47.99 15.92 -23.42
CA GLY A 33 47.65 15.79 -24.82
C GLY A 33 46.29 16.36 -25.22
N TYR A 34 46.14 16.64 -26.50
CA TYR A 34 45.02 17.34 -27.11
C TYR A 34 44.32 16.43 -28.12
N VAL A 35 43.02 16.22 -27.97
CA VAL A 35 42.22 15.31 -28.78
C VAL A 35 41.42 16.09 -29.80
N TYR A 36 41.46 15.63 -31.06
CA TYR A 36 40.71 16.20 -32.18
C TYR A 36 39.85 15.13 -32.83
N ARG A 37 38.65 15.53 -33.26
CA ARG A 37 37.90 14.81 -34.28
C ARG A 37 38.63 14.99 -35.60
N SER A 38 38.87 13.90 -36.31
CA SER A 38 39.67 13.89 -37.52
C SER A 38 39.10 12.91 -38.55
N GLN A 39 39.54 13.03 -39.80
CA GLN A 39 39.19 12.13 -40.89
C GLN A 39 40.44 11.79 -41.71
N LEU A 40 40.50 10.59 -42.29
CA LEU A 40 41.60 10.25 -43.20
C LEU A 40 41.54 11.15 -44.44
N THR A 41 42.66 11.76 -44.81
CA THR A 41 42.77 12.68 -45.96
C THR A 41 42.35 12.02 -47.27
N ASP A 42 42.79 10.78 -47.47
CA ASP A 42 42.64 10.06 -48.74
C ASP A 42 41.23 9.48 -48.95
N LEU A 43 40.45 9.41 -47.86
CA LEU A 43 39.09 8.87 -47.84
C LEU A 43 38.06 9.94 -47.43
N ALA A 44 38.49 11.19 -47.27
CA ALA A 44 37.63 12.26 -46.77
C ALA A 44 36.46 12.55 -47.71
N GLU A 45 36.71 12.49 -49.02
CA GLU A 45 35.73 12.72 -50.08
C GLU A 45 34.87 11.49 -50.38
N SER A 46 35.44 10.28 -50.25
CA SER A 46 34.77 9.01 -50.60
C SER A 46 33.99 8.38 -49.44
N MET A 47 34.33 8.69 -48.18
CA MET A 47 33.62 8.24 -46.98
C MET A 47 33.41 9.38 -45.97
N PRO A 48 32.57 10.38 -46.31
CA PRO A 48 32.17 11.43 -45.37
C PRO A 48 31.45 10.80 -44.16
N GLY A 49 32.05 10.91 -42.98
CA GLY A 49 31.47 10.42 -41.72
C GLY A 49 32.31 9.40 -40.94
N VAL A 50 33.34 8.80 -41.56
CA VAL A 50 34.28 7.91 -40.84
C VAL A 50 35.30 8.75 -40.08
N ASN A 51 34.92 9.16 -38.87
CA ASN A 51 35.77 9.96 -38.01
C ASN A 51 36.71 9.10 -37.14
N ARG A 52 37.84 9.68 -36.77
CA ARG A 52 38.81 9.15 -35.80
C ARG A 52 39.15 10.20 -34.77
N ALA A 53 39.46 9.78 -33.55
CA ALA A 53 39.96 10.65 -32.51
C ALA A 53 41.49 10.65 -32.56
N VAL A 54 42.10 11.78 -32.92
CA VAL A 54 43.56 11.95 -32.95
C VAL A 54 43.99 12.70 -31.71
N LYS A 55 44.80 12.05 -30.86
CA LYS A 55 45.35 12.61 -29.63
C LYS A 55 46.81 12.99 -29.87
N LEU A 56 47.12 14.28 -29.80
CA LEU A 56 48.45 14.86 -29.97
C LEU A 56 49.14 15.05 -28.63
N VAL A 57 50.39 14.63 -28.53
CA VAL A 57 51.28 14.81 -27.37
C VAL A 57 52.55 15.50 -27.87
N PHE A 58 52.90 16.63 -27.27
CA PHE A 58 54.03 17.47 -27.67
C PHE A 58 55.24 17.36 -26.72
N ASP A 59 55.06 16.72 -25.57
CA ASP A 59 56.13 16.38 -24.61
C ASP A 59 56.67 14.95 -24.89
N GLU A 60 57.84 14.61 -24.35
CA GLU A 60 58.35 13.22 -24.40
C GLU A 60 57.35 12.26 -23.72
N LEU A 61 56.96 11.19 -24.43
CA LEU A 61 56.12 10.14 -23.85
C LEU A 61 56.77 9.59 -22.58
N ARG A 62 55.98 9.50 -21.52
CA ARG A 62 56.46 9.00 -20.23
C ARG A 62 56.87 7.53 -20.33
N PRO A 63 57.89 7.10 -19.58
CA PRO A 63 58.19 5.68 -19.42
C PRO A 63 56.93 4.89 -19.02
N GLY A 64 56.59 3.87 -19.80
CA GLY A 64 55.40 3.03 -19.58
C GLY A 64 54.18 3.33 -20.45
N TRP A 65 54.22 4.31 -21.37
CA TRP A 65 53.11 4.61 -22.29
C TRP A 65 52.65 3.40 -23.14
N GLU A 66 53.57 2.49 -23.50
CA GLU A 66 53.28 1.26 -24.25
C GLU A 66 52.30 0.33 -23.52
N VAL A 67 52.23 0.43 -22.19
CA VAL A 67 51.33 -0.40 -21.36
C VAL A 67 49.87 -0.09 -21.67
N GLU A 68 49.52 1.19 -21.87
CA GLU A 68 48.17 1.61 -22.24
C GLU A 68 47.76 1.01 -23.59
N VAL A 69 48.64 1.10 -24.60
CA VAL A 69 48.39 0.53 -25.92
C VAL A 69 48.26 -1.00 -25.86
N LYS A 70 49.15 -1.69 -25.13
CA LYS A 70 49.08 -3.15 -24.95
C LYS A 70 47.77 -3.60 -24.30
N LYS A 71 47.28 -2.87 -23.29
CA LYS A 71 45.98 -3.15 -22.65
C LYS A 71 44.83 -3.05 -23.64
N VAL A 72 44.73 -1.95 -24.38
CA VAL A 72 43.60 -1.75 -25.31
C VAL A 72 43.68 -2.67 -26.51
N MET A 73 44.89 -2.98 -27.02
CA MET A 73 45.06 -3.98 -28.09
C MET A 73 44.60 -5.38 -27.66
N SER A 74 44.77 -5.77 -26.39
CA SER A 74 44.21 -7.04 -25.89
C SER A 74 42.68 -7.06 -25.81
N LEU A 75 42.03 -5.90 -25.98
CA LEU A 75 40.59 -5.69 -25.93
C LEU A 75 40.02 -5.22 -27.29
N GLU A 76 40.75 -5.40 -28.39
CA GLU A 76 40.40 -4.88 -29.73
C GLU A 76 39.01 -5.31 -30.25
N LEU A 77 38.46 -6.41 -29.74
CA LEU A 77 37.16 -6.95 -30.13
C LEU A 77 36.07 -6.76 -29.06
N ILE A 78 36.38 -6.06 -27.95
CA ILE A 78 35.47 -5.93 -26.82
C ILE A 78 34.57 -4.73 -27.00
N GLU A 79 33.26 -4.99 -27.11
CA GLU A 79 32.27 -3.93 -27.15
C GLU A 79 32.31 -3.07 -25.87
N GLY A 80 32.15 -1.76 -26.04
CA GLY A 80 32.21 -0.81 -24.94
C GLY A 80 33.63 -0.38 -24.56
N VAL A 81 34.66 -0.78 -25.31
CA VAL A 81 36.02 -0.23 -25.23
C VAL A 81 36.25 0.71 -26.40
N VAL A 82 36.96 1.83 -26.17
CA VAL A 82 37.46 2.70 -27.25
C VAL A 82 38.72 2.08 -27.83
N HIS A 83 38.70 1.68 -29.09
CA HIS A 83 39.81 0.96 -29.69
C HIS A 83 40.93 1.87 -30.19
N PHE A 84 42.15 1.34 -30.11
CA PHE A 84 43.37 1.95 -30.63
C PHE A 84 43.61 1.48 -32.08
N HIS A 85 44.01 2.39 -32.96
CA HIS A 85 44.28 2.09 -34.37
C HIS A 85 45.75 2.27 -34.74
N GLU A 86 46.36 3.38 -34.32
CA GLU A 86 47.66 3.79 -34.86
C GLU A 86 48.42 4.73 -33.92
N LEU A 87 49.75 4.64 -33.96
CA LEU A 87 50.68 5.57 -33.32
C LEU A 87 51.68 6.05 -34.37
N GLY A 88 51.99 7.35 -34.36
CA GLY A 88 53.04 7.91 -35.20
C GLY A 88 53.63 9.19 -34.64
N THR A 89 54.56 9.76 -35.40
CA THR A 89 55.14 11.08 -35.13
C THR A 89 54.93 12.00 -36.34
N ALA A 90 54.73 13.28 -36.08
CA ALA A 90 54.51 14.27 -37.13
C ALA A 90 55.09 15.63 -36.71
N ARG A 91 55.48 16.44 -37.70
CA ARG A 91 55.79 17.86 -37.49
C ARG A 91 54.57 18.68 -37.93
N ILE A 92 54.11 19.58 -37.08
CA ILE A 92 52.95 20.43 -37.34
C ILE A 92 53.40 21.88 -37.46
N ASP A 93 53.16 22.46 -38.64
CA ASP A 93 53.43 23.87 -38.94
C ASP A 93 52.13 24.69 -38.84
N HIS A 94 52.06 25.58 -37.85
CA HIS A 94 50.91 26.47 -37.66
C HIS A 94 51.32 27.81 -37.05
N SER A 95 50.83 28.90 -37.64
CA SER A 95 51.06 30.28 -37.18
C SER A 95 52.54 30.65 -37.02
N GLY A 96 53.39 30.18 -37.94
CA GLY A 96 54.83 30.46 -37.96
C GLY A 96 55.67 29.65 -36.96
N VAL A 97 55.07 28.67 -36.28
CA VAL A 97 55.75 27.78 -35.32
C VAL A 97 55.61 26.33 -35.75
N THR A 98 56.71 25.58 -35.66
CA THR A 98 56.80 24.15 -35.96
C THR A 98 57.02 23.37 -34.68
N HIS A 99 56.14 22.41 -34.38
CA HIS A 99 56.34 21.48 -33.27
C HIS A 99 56.38 20.03 -33.75
N LEU A 100 57.30 19.24 -33.18
CA LEU A 100 57.26 17.78 -33.29
C LEU A 100 56.25 17.25 -32.29
N CYS A 101 55.32 16.40 -32.73
CA CYS A 101 54.36 15.74 -31.87
C CYS A 101 54.34 14.23 -32.12
N GLN A 102 53.98 13.50 -31.06
CA GLN A 102 53.54 12.11 -31.16
C GLN A 102 52.01 12.11 -31.21
N TYR A 103 51.44 11.30 -32.10
CA TYR A 103 49.99 11.21 -32.25
C TYR A 103 49.53 9.76 -32.12
N THR A 104 48.39 9.56 -31.45
CA THR A 104 47.69 8.28 -31.37
C THR A 104 46.29 8.44 -31.96
N VAL A 105 45.81 7.38 -32.61
CA VAL A 105 44.52 7.35 -33.33
C VAL A 105 43.61 6.34 -32.67
N TRP A 106 42.39 6.78 -32.37
CA TRP A 106 41.38 6.01 -31.63
C TRP A 106 40.03 6.07 -32.35
N ASP A 107 39.11 5.19 -31.94
CA ASP A 107 37.70 5.33 -32.28
C ASP A 107 37.19 6.70 -31.84
N TYR A 108 36.55 7.42 -32.76
CA TYR A 108 35.79 8.62 -32.38
C TYR A 108 34.35 8.20 -32.04
N ILE A 109 34.02 8.32 -30.76
CA ILE A 109 32.65 8.11 -30.27
C ILE A 109 31.92 9.45 -30.37
N ALA A 110 31.10 9.63 -31.41
CA ALA A 110 30.23 10.82 -31.52
C ALA A 110 29.21 10.85 -30.37
N PRO A 111 28.92 12.02 -29.76
CA PRO A 111 29.38 13.36 -30.13
C PRO A 111 30.73 13.75 -29.48
N GLY A 112 31.35 12.84 -28.73
CA GLY A 112 32.56 13.08 -27.94
C GLY A 112 32.26 13.51 -26.50
N GLU A 113 31.04 13.32 -26.04
CA GLU A 113 30.58 13.69 -24.69
C GLU A 113 30.92 12.58 -23.68
N ASN A 114 31.61 12.94 -22.60
CA ASN A 114 31.83 12.05 -21.46
C ASN A 114 30.71 12.14 -20.43
N LEU A 115 30.62 11.17 -19.53
CA LEU A 115 29.57 11.09 -18.51
C LEU A 115 29.50 12.34 -17.63
N HIS A 116 30.64 12.97 -17.32
CA HIS A 116 30.64 14.22 -16.54
C HIS A 116 29.93 15.36 -17.29
N GLN A 117 30.23 15.51 -18.58
CA GLN A 117 29.57 16.50 -19.45
C GLN A 117 28.08 16.17 -19.65
N TYR A 118 27.76 14.89 -19.87
CA TYR A 118 26.39 14.42 -20.02
C TYR A 118 25.53 14.75 -18.79
N LEU A 119 26.02 14.43 -17.59
CA LEU A 119 25.29 14.71 -16.34
C LEU A 119 25.12 16.22 -16.11
N ALA A 120 26.10 17.03 -16.49
CA ALA A 120 25.99 18.49 -16.40
C ALA A 120 24.94 19.06 -17.38
N ARG A 121 24.75 18.43 -18.55
CA ARG A 121 23.77 18.84 -19.55
C ARG A 121 22.35 18.42 -19.22
N VAL A 122 22.16 17.18 -18.76
CA VAL A 122 20.83 16.60 -18.52
C VAL A 122 20.33 16.90 -17.09
N GLU A 123 21.23 17.23 -16.17
CA GLU A 123 21.00 17.53 -14.74
C GLU A 123 20.45 16.35 -13.91
N ARG A 124 19.45 15.64 -14.42
CA ARG A 124 18.78 14.50 -13.77
C ARG A 124 18.71 13.28 -14.67
N VAL A 125 19.00 12.11 -14.11
CA VAL A 125 18.87 10.81 -14.80
C VAL A 125 17.94 9.85 -14.05
N PRO A 126 17.23 8.94 -14.74
CA PRO A 126 16.47 7.91 -14.07
C PRO A 126 17.41 6.87 -13.42
N ALA A 127 16.90 6.13 -12.43
CA ALA A 127 17.68 5.06 -11.79
C ALA A 127 18.05 3.93 -12.76
N SER A 128 17.19 3.63 -13.74
CA SER A 128 17.44 2.66 -14.81
C SER A 128 18.72 2.96 -15.61
N PHE A 129 18.98 4.24 -15.90
CA PHE A 129 20.19 4.71 -16.58
C PHE A 129 21.45 4.41 -15.77
N LEU A 130 21.42 4.68 -14.45
CA LEU A 130 22.54 4.40 -13.56
C LEU A 130 22.86 2.90 -13.54
N ILE A 131 21.83 2.06 -13.45
CA ILE A 131 21.99 0.60 -13.42
C ILE A 131 22.63 0.10 -14.72
N ALA A 132 22.11 0.55 -15.87
CA ALA A 132 22.63 0.17 -17.19
C ALA A 132 24.10 0.60 -17.41
N LEU A 133 24.46 1.81 -16.93
CA LEU A 133 25.83 2.31 -17.03
C LEU A 133 26.79 1.49 -16.16
N VAL A 134 26.42 1.23 -14.90
CA VAL A 134 27.24 0.42 -13.98
C VAL A 134 27.44 -0.99 -14.53
N GLU A 135 26.38 -1.60 -15.06
CA GLU A 135 26.45 -2.91 -15.69
C GLU A 135 27.41 -2.90 -16.90
N SER A 136 27.31 -1.88 -17.76
CA SER A 136 28.20 -1.73 -18.93
C SER A 136 29.67 -1.61 -18.52
N VAL A 137 29.99 -0.80 -17.51
CA VAL A 137 31.37 -0.65 -17.01
C VAL A 137 31.87 -1.95 -16.40
N LEU A 138 31.06 -2.66 -15.63
CA LEU A 138 31.43 -3.94 -15.04
C LEU A 138 31.68 -5.03 -16.09
N ARG A 139 30.91 -5.04 -17.20
CA ARG A 139 31.16 -5.95 -18.33
C ARG A 139 32.53 -5.69 -18.97
N VAL A 140 32.92 -4.43 -19.13
CA VAL A 140 34.27 -4.08 -19.61
C VAL A 140 35.35 -4.51 -18.61
N LEU A 141 35.15 -4.31 -17.30
CA LEU A 141 36.11 -4.77 -16.29
C LEU A 141 36.23 -6.30 -16.25
N HIS A 142 35.13 -7.02 -16.45
CA HIS A 142 35.17 -8.48 -16.59
C HIS A 142 35.94 -8.90 -17.85
N ALA A 143 35.71 -8.24 -18.98
CA ALA A 143 36.47 -8.50 -20.20
C ALA A 143 37.97 -8.23 -20.01
N CYS A 144 38.35 -7.19 -19.26
CA CYS A 144 39.73 -6.92 -18.87
C CYS A 144 40.36 -8.11 -18.13
N GLU A 145 39.69 -8.60 -17.09
CA GLU A 145 40.16 -9.75 -16.31
C GLU A 145 40.31 -11.00 -17.19
N ALA A 146 39.31 -11.30 -18.02
CA ALA A 146 39.31 -12.45 -18.91
C ALA A 146 40.44 -12.42 -19.96
N HIS A 147 40.85 -11.22 -20.40
CA HIS A 147 41.93 -11.03 -21.38
C HIS A 147 43.30 -10.71 -20.73
N GLY A 148 43.43 -10.90 -19.42
CA GLY A 148 44.70 -10.71 -18.71
C GLY A 148 45.10 -9.25 -18.47
N VAL A 149 44.18 -8.29 -18.66
CA VAL A 149 44.36 -6.88 -18.29
C VAL A 149 44.07 -6.72 -16.80
N VAL A 150 45.15 -6.71 -16.00
CA VAL A 150 45.09 -6.68 -14.53
C VAL A 150 44.26 -5.52 -13.94
N ARG A 151 44.27 -4.36 -14.60
CA ARG A 151 43.49 -3.16 -14.21
C ARG A 151 43.45 -2.13 -15.33
N HIS A 152 42.36 -1.37 -15.41
CA HIS A 152 42.25 -0.15 -16.21
C HIS A 152 43.27 0.89 -15.68
N GLY A 153 43.20 1.26 -14.40
CA GLY A 153 44.22 2.03 -13.69
C GLY A 153 44.01 3.55 -13.62
N ASP A 154 42.96 4.07 -14.25
CA ASP A 154 42.50 5.47 -14.13
C ASP A 154 40.97 5.62 -14.31
N LEU A 155 40.16 4.71 -13.78
CA LEU A 155 38.71 4.70 -14.04
C LEU A 155 38.00 5.88 -13.33
N HIS A 156 37.31 6.73 -14.09
CA HIS A 156 36.49 7.84 -13.57
C HIS A 156 35.46 8.33 -14.60
N ALA A 157 34.50 9.17 -14.19
CA ALA A 157 33.40 9.64 -15.07
C ALA A 157 33.86 10.33 -16.36
N GLY A 158 35.00 11.04 -16.36
CA GLY A 158 35.58 11.62 -17.56
C GLY A 158 36.06 10.62 -18.62
N ASN A 159 36.25 9.34 -18.26
CA ASN A 159 36.71 8.26 -19.13
C ASN A 159 35.56 7.32 -19.54
N ILE A 160 34.32 7.70 -19.25
CA ILE A 160 33.11 7.01 -19.72
C ILE A 160 32.48 7.91 -20.78
N LEU A 161 32.41 7.45 -22.03
CA LEU A 161 31.80 8.17 -23.14
C LEU A 161 30.39 7.65 -23.39
N ILE A 162 29.45 8.57 -23.61
CA ILE A 162 28.07 8.25 -24.02
C ILE A 162 27.99 8.54 -25.52
N GLY A 163 27.77 7.50 -26.32
CA GLY A 163 27.69 7.63 -27.76
C GLY A 163 26.30 8.06 -28.24
N ASP A 164 26.24 8.65 -29.43
CA ASP A 164 25.00 8.94 -30.14
C ASP A 164 24.20 7.66 -30.40
N GLU A 165 22.89 7.85 -30.53
CA GLU A 165 21.95 6.83 -30.98
C GLU A 165 22.37 6.30 -32.36
N LYS A 166 22.91 5.08 -32.40
CA LYS A 166 23.23 4.42 -33.67
C LYS A 166 22.00 3.67 -34.15
N THR A 167 21.48 4.04 -35.32
CA THR A 167 20.38 3.31 -35.98
C THR A 167 20.70 1.85 -36.28
N ALA A 168 21.97 1.46 -36.26
CA ALA A 168 22.41 0.06 -36.40
C ALA A 168 22.47 -0.71 -35.07
N ARG A 169 22.51 -0.01 -33.91
CA ARG A 169 22.45 -0.63 -32.59
C ARG A 169 21.06 -0.41 -32.03
N LEU A 170 20.21 -1.34 -32.40
CA LEU A 170 18.81 -1.36 -32.00
C LEU A 170 18.61 -2.35 -30.87
N ASP A 171 17.58 -2.14 -30.08
CA ASP A 171 17.05 -3.21 -29.25
C ASP A 171 16.06 -4.09 -29.98
N ASP A 172 15.49 -5.04 -29.25
CA ASP A 172 14.49 -6.00 -29.74
C ASP A 172 13.25 -5.30 -30.34
N SER A 173 13.00 -4.05 -29.95
CA SER A 173 11.92 -3.20 -30.49
C SER A 173 12.34 -2.28 -31.63
N LEU A 174 13.54 -2.50 -32.18
CA LEU A 174 14.15 -1.71 -33.23
C LEU A 174 14.39 -0.24 -32.84
N GLN A 175 14.55 0.06 -31.55
CA GLN A 175 14.81 1.43 -31.07
C GLN A 175 16.29 1.72 -30.96
N PRO A 176 16.74 2.89 -31.45
CA PRO A 176 18.12 3.32 -31.27
C PRO A 176 18.50 3.39 -29.79
N ARG A 177 19.71 2.94 -29.48
CA ARG A 177 20.27 3.04 -28.12
C ARG A 177 21.60 3.77 -28.11
N ALA A 178 21.83 4.55 -27.05
CA ALA A 178 23.15 5.12 -26.79
C ALA A 178 24.08 4.04 -26.22
N PRO A 179 25.19 3.74 -26.90
CA PRO A 179 26.22 2.87 -26.34
C PRO A 179 27.05 3.60 -25.28
N VAL A 180 27.55 2.84 -24.30
CA VAL A 180 28.52 3.31 -23.30
C VAL A 180 29.89 2.77 -23.65
N TYR A 181 30.91 3.63 -23.64
CA TYR A 181 32.30 3.25 -23.91
C TYR A 181 33.24 3.66 -22.77
N VAL A 182 34.24 2.84 -22.48
CA VAL A 182 35.33 3.10 -21.55
C VAL A 182 36.59 3.46 -22.34
N SER A 183 37.23 4.58 -22.00
CA SER A 183 38.40 5.13 -22.69
C SER A 183 39.58 5.39 -21.74
N ASP A 184 40.75 5.72 -22.30
CA ASP A 184 41.95 6.18 -21.56
C ASP A 184 42.41 5.22 -20.43
N PHE A 185 42.91 4.04 -20.83
CA PHE A 185 43.43 3.02 -19.92
C PHE A 185 44.80 3.41 -19.34
N GLY A 186 44.84 3.78 -18.07
CA GLY A 186 46.05 4.31 -17.41
C GLY A 186 47.30 3.40 -17.48
N TYR A 187 48.48 4.02 -17.61
CA TYR A 187 49.81 3.39 -17.72
C TYR A 187 50.45 2.99 -16.38
N GLY A 188 49.67 2.86 -15.29
CA GLY A 188 50.19 2.49 -13.97
C GLY A 188 50.82 1.09 -13.97
N ALA A 189 52.13 1.02 -14.23
CA ALA A 189 52.93 -0.18 -14.14
C ALA A 189 53.29 -0.49 -12.68
N THR A 190 53.44 -1.77 -12.38
CA THR A 190 53.86 -2.39 -11.11
C THR A 190 55.27 -2.00 -10.61
N GLY A 191 55.85 -0.87 -11.07
CA GLY A 191 57.24 -0.50 -10.78
C GLY A 191 57.58 1.00 -10.79
N GLY A 192 56.60 1.92 -10.68
CA GLY A 192 56.85 3.37 -10.65
C GLY A 192 56.26 4.08 -9.42
N THR A 193 56.83 5.22 -9.02
CA THR A 193 56.55 6.02 -7.81
C THR A 193 55.11 6.53 -7.61
N LYS A 194 54.16 6.21 -8.50
CA LYS A 194 52.73 6.44 -8.29
C LYS A 194 51.98 5.12 -8.42
N THR A 195 51.35 4.71 -7.33
CA THR A 195 50.44 3.56 -7.29
C THR A 195 49.29 3.77 -8.29
N PRO A 196 48.99 2.79 -9.16
CA PRO A 196 47.84 2.85 -10.06
C PRO A 196 46.55 3.02 -9.24
N LYS A 197 45.59 3.80 -9.75
CA LYS A 197 44.28 3.91 -9.09
C LYS A 197 43.58 2.56 -9.11
N ASP A 198 42.79 2.33 -8.08
CA ASP A 198 41.93 1.15 -8.00
C ASP A 198 40.67 1.38 -8.84
N ASP A 199 40.38 0.47 -9.77
CA ASP A 199 39.21 0.57 -10.64
C ASP A 199 37.91 0.42 -9.86
N TYR A 200 37.90 -0.33 -8.75
CA TYR A 200 36.70 -0.47 -7.92
C TYR A 200 36.41 0.82 -7.14
N ASP A 201 37.45 1.50 -6.65
CA ASP A 201 37.30 2.84 -6.07
C ASP A 201 36.82 3.84 -7.14
N GLY A 202 37.35 3.74 -8.36
CA GLY A 202 36.90 4.51 -9.53
C GLY A 202 35.41 4.33 -9.82
N LEU A 203 34.96 3.07 -9.90
CA LEU A 203 33.55 2.72 -10.11
C LEU A 203 32.66 3.16 -8.94
N ALA A 204 33.11 3.00 -7.70
CA ALA A 204 32.39 3.47 -6.52
C ALA A 204 32.19 5.00 -6.55
N ASN A 205 33.21 5.75 -6.99
CA ASN A 205 33.11 7.19 -7.15
C ASN A 205 32.12 7.56 -8.27
N ILE A 206 32.15 6.88 -9.42
CA ILE A 206 31.17 7.08 -10.50
C ILE A 206 29.75 6.86 -9.97
N ILE A 207 29.49 5.75 -9.27
CA ILE A 207 28.19 5.44 -8.67
C ILE A 207 27.74 6.56 -7.73
N ASN A 208 28.61 7.01 -6.81
CA ASN A 208 28.27 8.06 -5.84
C ASN A 208 27.96 9.40 -6.54
N THR A 209 28.72 9.77 -7.58
CA THR A 209 28.43 10.97 -8.38
C THR A 209 27.11 10.84 -9.13
N MET A 210 26.81 9.69 -9.72
CA MET A 210 25.55 9.51 -10.44
C MET A 210 24.34 9.52 -9.51
N ILE A 211 24.44 8.92 -8.32
CA ILE A 211 23.36 8.90 -7.33
C ILE A 211 22.87 10.31 -6.97
N SER A 212 23.74 11.31 -6.91
CA SER A 212 23.33 12.70 -6.64
C SER A 212 22.54 13.32 -7.79
N HIS A 213 22.69 12.80 -9.01
CA HIS A 213 21.96 13.21 -10.21
C HIS A 213 20.72 12.34 -10.47
N VAL A 214 20.51 11.26 -9.71
CA VAL A 214 19.27 10.47 -9.84
C VAL A 214 18.07 11.30 -9.38
N ASP A 215 16.98 11.24 -10.13
CA ASP A 215 15.69 11.80 -9.70
C ASP A 215 15.03 10.89 -8.65
N HIS A 216 15.27 11.20 -7.38
CA HIS A 216 14.71 10.45 -6.24
C HIS A 216 13.23 10.74 -5.99
N ALA A 217 12.72 11.89 -6.46
CA ALA A 217 11.33 12.27 -6.23
C ALA A 217 10.39 11.38 -7.04
N THR A 218 10.79 11.03 -8.25
CA THR A 218 9.98 10.24 -9.19
C THR A 218 10.47 8.79 -9.32
N ALA A 219 11.43 8.38 -8.49
CA ALA A 219 11.90 7.00 -8.43
C ALA A 219 10.81 6.08 -7.84
N THR A 220 10.50 5.02 -8.58
CA THR A 220 9.64 3.92 -8.11
C THR A 220 10.16 3.34 -6.79
N SER A 221 9.30 2.68 -6.02
CA SER A 221 9.74 1.97 -4.79
C SER A 221 10.85 0.95 -5.09
N THR A 222 10.71 0.20 -6.19
CA THR A 222 11.71 -0.74 -6.70
C THR A 222 13.05 -0.04 -6.96
N HIS A 223 13.06 1.09 -7.69
CA HIS A 223 14.28 1.85 -7.92
C HIS A 223 14.92 2.36 -6.63
N ARG A 224 14.12 2.87 -5.68
CA ARG A 224 14.64 3.31 -4.38
C ARG A 224 15.27 2.17 -3.59
N GLN A 225 14.70 0.96 -3.66
CA GLN A 225 15.30 -0.24 -3.07
C GLN A 225 16.61 -0.62 -3.76
N ILE A 226 16.65 -0.64 -5.11
CA ILE A 226 17.87 -0.93 -5.88
C ILE A 226 18.98 0.06 -5.52
N LEU A 227 18.69 1.36 -5.53
CA LEU A 227 19.69 2.40 -5.23
C LEU A 227 20.26 2.24 -3.81
N ARG A 228 19.41 1.96 -2.82
CA ARG A 228 19.85 1.68 -1.44
C ARG A 228 20.70 0.41 -1.35
N ALA A 229 20.29 -0.66 -2.04
CA ALA A 229 21.03 -1.91 -2.08
C ALA A 229 22.38 -1.75 -2.80
N MET A 230 22.44 -0.98 -3.89
CA MET A 230 23.71 -0.64 -4.56
C MET A 230 24.63 0.17 -3.63
N GLN A 231 24.12 1.17 -2.91
CA GLN A 231 24.94 1.92 -1.94
C GLN A 231 25.48 1.02 -0.82
N ARG A 232 24.64 0.13 -0.28
CA ARG A 232 24.98 -0.75 0.84
C ARG A 232 25.87 -1.93 0.44
N ASP A 233 25.43 -2.70 -0.54
CA ASP A 233 26.02 -3.98 -0.90
C ASP A 233 27.16 -3.78 -1.90
N LEU A 234 26.90 -3.09 -3.01
CA LEU A 234 27.92 -2.81 -4.01
C LEU A 234 28.97 -1.82 -3.50
N GLY A 235 28.55 -0.79 -2.76
CA GLY A 235 29.47 0.16 -2.11
C GLY A 235 30.42 -0.50 -1.10
N LYS A 236 30.00 -1.58 -0.42
CA LYS A 236 30.87 -2.37 0.45
C LYS A 236 31.85 -3.21 -0.37
N LEU A 237 31.36 -3.97 -1.35
CA LEU A 237 32.17 -4.86 -2.19
C LEU A 237 33.25 -4.09 -2.96
N LEU A 238 32.92 -2.91 -3.49
CA LEU A 238 33.86 -2.09 -4.24
C LEU A 238 34.97 -1.48 -3.37
N ARG A 239 34.80 -1.41 -2.05
CA ARG A 239 35.80 -0.87 -1.10
C ARG A 239 36.65 -1.95 -0.44
N GLU A 240 36.44 -3.23 -0.76
CA GLU A 240 37.24 -4.33 -0.23
C GLU A 240 38.71 -4.20 -0.71
N ARG A 241 39.65 -4.34 0.22
CA ARG A 241 41.09 -4.19 -0.08
C ARG A 241 41.56 -5.32 -1.00
N ALA A 242 42.52 -5.02 -1.88
CA ALA A 242 43.10 -6.00 -2.80
C ALA A 242 43.66 -7.24 -2.07
N GLY A 243 43.27 -8.45 -2.51
CA GLY A 243 43.64 -9.74 -1.91
C GLY A 243 42.72 -10.89 -2.35
N ALA A 244 42.89 -12.08 -1.77
CA ALA A 244 42.11 -13.28 -2.11
C ALA A 244 40.60 -13.20 -1.81
N GLU A 245 40.19 -12.24 -0.98
CA GLU A 245 38.78 -12.03 -0.60
C GLU A 245 38.04 -11.08 -1.55
N ARG A 246 38.75 -10.40 -2.47
CA ARG A 246 38.15 -9.42 -3.38
C ARG A 246 37.38 -10.13 -4.48
N ARG A 247 36.09 -9.79 -4.60
CA ARG A 247 35.22 -10.35 -5.65
C ARG A 247 35.64 -9.91 -7.05
N THR A 248 35.52 -10.83 -8.00
CA THR A 248 35.73 -10.60 -9.43
C THR A 248 34.63 -9.70 -10.01
N PRO A 249 34.85 -8.98 -11.12
CA PRO A 249 33.81 -8.21 -11.80
C PRO A 249 32.58 -9.06 -12.19
N LEU A 250 32.78 -10.33 -12.55
CA LEU A 250 31.69 -11.26 -12.85
C LEU A 250 30.81 -11.56 -11.62
N GLU A 251 31.43 -11.77 -10.46
CA GLU A 251 30.69 -11.96 -9.21
C GLU A 251 29.95 -10.69 -8.80
N ILE A 252 30.52 -9.51 -9.05
CA ILE A 252 29.85 -8.24 -8.81
C ILE A 252 28.66 -8.04 -9.77
N LEU A 253 28.78 -8.42 -11.04
CA LEU A 253 27.66 -8.44 -11.99
C LEU A 253 26.53 -9.35 -11.51
N ARG A 254 26.86 -10.54 -11.00
CA ARG A 254 25.87 -11.45 -10.40
C ARG A 254 25.19 -10.81 -9.19
N VAL A 255 25.95 -10.13 -8.33
CA VAL A 255 25.36 -9.38 -7.20
C VAL A 255 24.44 -8.26 -7.68
N LEU A 256 24.78 -7.52 -8.73
CA LEU A 256 23.91 -6.49 -9.29
C LEU A 256 22.61 -7.10 -9.87
N ALA A 257 22.71 -8.24 -10.56
CA ALA A 257 21.55 -8.98 -11.05
C ALA A 257 20.68 -9.49 -9.89
N ASP A 258 21.30 -10.01 -8.82
CA ASP A 258 20.60 -10.42 -7.59
C ASP A 258 19.93 -9.25 -6.90
N ILE A 259 20.55 -8.06 -6.85
CA ILE A 259 19.95 -6.83 -6.31
C ILE A 259 18.71 -6.45 -7.13
N ARG A 260 18.80 -6.46 -8.46
CA ARG A 260 17.65 -6.16 -9.35
C ARG A 260 16.52 -7.14 -9.10
N LYS A 261 16.82 -8.44 -9.12
CA LYS A 261 15.85 -9.49 -8.85
C LYS A 261 15.24 -9.30 -7.46
N SER A 262 16.05 -9.14 -6.42
CA SER A 262 15.60 -8.99 -5.03
C SER A 262 14.73 -7.75 -4.81
N ALA A 263 15.00 -6.64 -5.51
CA ALA A 263 14.20 -5.43 -5.43
C ALA A 263 12.89 -5.52 -6.24
N GLN A 264 12.91 -6.24 -7.36
CA GLN A 264 11.70 -6.57 -8.12
C GLN A 264 10.82 -7.59 -7.38
N THR A 265 11.42 -8.46 -6.58
CA THR A 265 10.73 -9.45 -5.74
C THR A 265 10.45 -8.94 -4.31
N SER A 266 10.94 -7.75 -3.95
CA SER A 266 10.96 -7.21 -2.58
C SER A 266 11.37 -8.22 -1.50
N GLU A 267 12.26 -9.17 -1.81
CA GLU A 267 12.94 -9.99 -0.80
C GLU A 267 13.96 -9.11 -0.09
N ALA A 268 13.49 -8.35 0.90
CA ALA A 268 14.37 -7.95 1.98
C ALA A 268 14.89 -9.25 2.60
N ARG A 269 16.16 -9.60 2.30
CA ARG A 269 16.92 -10.68 2.93
C ARG A 269 16.66 -10.70 4.43
N ALA A 270 15.69 -11.50 4.86
CA ALA A 270 15.74 -12.13 6.16
C ALA A 270 16.91 -13.09 6.05
N SER A 271 17.92 -12.84 6.87
CA SER A 271 19.14 -13.60 7.00
C SER A 271 18.82 -15.09 7.25
N LEU A 272 18.70 -15.88 6.19
CA LEU A 272 18.80 -17.34 6.27
C LEU A 272 20.28 -17.68 6.28
N SER A 273 20.89 -17.64 7.47
CA SER A 273 22.02 -18.52 7.73
C SER A 273 21.49 -19.95 7.84
N PRO A 274 22.13 -20.96 7.24
CA PRO A 274 21.77 -22.34 7.51
C PRO A 274 22.00 -22.63 8.98
N ILE A 275 21.07 -23.36 9.57
CA ILE A 275 21.10 -23.88 10.94
C ILE A 275 22.41 -24.66 11.11
N SER A 276 23.42 -24.00 11.68
CA SER A 276 24.55 -24.63 12.33
C SER A 276 24.31 -24.54 13.83
N SER A 277 24.23 -25.70 14.45
CA SER A 277 24.07 -25.93 15.88
C SER A 277 25.21 -25.34 16.69
N THR A 278 25.08 -24.08 17.13
CA THR A 278 25.77 -23.56 18.31
C THR A 278 24.97 -22.39 18.88
N ARG A 279 24.40 -22.59 20.09
CA ARG A 279 23.72 -21.53 20.85
C ARG A 279 24.71 -20.39 21.12
N PRO A 280 24.47 -19.15 20.65
CA PRO A 280 25.20 -18.00 21.15
C PRO A 280 24.53 -17.55 22.46
N THR A 281 25.28 -17.62 23.55
CA THR A 281 24.98 -16.92 24.80
C THR A 281 25.21 -15.42 24.55
N GLY A 282 24.17 -14.71 24.14
CA GLY A 282 24.13 -13.27 23.98
C GLY A 282 22.71 -12.74 24.22
N PRO A 283 22.54 -11.43 24.49
CA PRO A 283 21.24 -10.86 24.81
C PRO A 283 20.26 -11.06 23.64
N VAL A 284 19.04 -11.46 24.00
CA VAL A 284 17.92 -11.85 23.13
C VAL A 284 17.65 -10.79 22.04
N PRO A 285 17.43 -11.17 20.76
CA PRO A 285 17.04 -10.22 19.72
C PRO A 285 15.67 -9.58 20.04
N ILE A 286 15.57 -8.26 19.84
CA ILE A 286 14.44 -7.42 20.27
C ILE A 286 13.12 -7.63 19.49
N ASP A 287 13.08 -8.40 18.39
CA ASP A 287 11.86 -8.55 17.58
C ASP A 287 11.27 -9.97 17.61
N ALA A 288 10.63 -10.35 18.71
CA ALA A 288 9.67 -11.46 18.68
C ALA A 288 8.31 -10.93 18.19
N PRO A 289 7.70 -11.52 17.15
CA PRO A 289 6.40 -11.06 16.69
C PRO A 289 5.33 -11.26 17.77
N SER A 290 4.35 -10.36 17.79
CA SER A 290 3.22 -10.39 18.73
C SER A 290 1.88 -10.46 18.00
N VAL A 291 0.83 -10.91 18.68
CA VAL A 291 -0.55 -10.97 18.12
C VAL A 291 -0.99 -9.63 17.53
N GLY A 292 -0.63 -8.55 18.22
CA GLY A 292 -0.99 -7.17 17.88
C GLY A 292 -0.15 -6.55 16.77
N GLN A 293 0.83 -7.26 16.21
CA GLN A 293 1.62 -6.77 15.09
C GLN A 293 0.79 -6.78 13.79
N PHE A 294 1.02 -5.80 12.93
CA PHE A 294 0.35 -5.66 11.63
C PHE A 294 -1.19 -5.61 11.72
N GLN A 295 -1.68 -4.58 12.42
CA GLN A 295 -3.12 -4.31 12.53
C GLN A 295 -3.72 -3.66 11.28
N VAL A 296 -2.87 -3.05 10.46
CA VAL A 296 -3.24 -2.42 9.20
C VAL A 296 -2.33 -2.96 8.10
N SER A 297 -2.86 -3.13 6.89
CA SER A 297 -2.17 -3.81 5.80
C SER A 297 -0.86 -3.10 5.39
N GLU A 298 -0.84 -1.78 5.48
CA GLU A 298 0.30 -0.89 5.20
C GLU A 298 1.49 -1.22 6.10
N MET A 299 1.23 -1.68 7.33
CA MET A 299 2.29 -2.07 8.27
C MET A 299 3.01 -3.35 7.82
N ILE A 300 2.32 -4.23 7.07
CA ILE A 300 2.92 -5.44 6.51
C ILE A 300 3.90 -5.03 5.40
N GLY A 301 3.50 -4.07 4.56
CA GLY A 301 4.30 -3.61 3.42
C GLY A 301 4.68 -4.78 2.52
N ASP A 302 5.95 -4.82 2.10
CA ASP A 302 6.47 -5.85 1.21
C ASP A 302 6.91 -7.15 1.93
N ARG A 303 6.43 -7.39 3.16
CA ARG A 303 6.75 -8.60 3.92
C ARG A 303 5.80 -9.74 3.50
N TRP A 304 6.03 -10.31 2.33
CA TRP A 304 5.13 -11.29 1.68
C TRP A 304 4.82 -12.53 2.53
N GLU A 305 5.78 -13.03 3.30
CA GLU A 305 5.53 -14.14 4.24
C GLU A 305 4.46 -13.80 5.27
N TRP A 306 4.40 -12.54 5.73
CA TRP A 306 3.37 -12.09 6.67
C TRP A 306 2.00 -11.95 6.01
N TRP A 307 1.95 -11.60 4.73
CA TRP A 307 0.71 -11.67 3.94
C TRP A 307 0.18 -13.10 3.85
N GLN A 308 1.06 -14.07 3.56
CA GLN A 308 0.68 -15.49 3.51
C GLN A 308 0.21 -16.01 4.87
N ARG A 309 0.92 -15.65 5.95
CA ARG A 309 0.62 -16.15 7.31
C ARG A 309 -0.65 -15.56 7.92
N LEU A 310 -0.93 -14.27 7.70
CA LEU A 310 -2.00 -13.57 8.40
C LEU A 310 -3.31 -13.49 7.62
N PHE A 311 -3.28 -13.70 6.31
CA PHE A 311 -4.48 -13.57 5.49
C PHE A 311 -5.47 -14.72 5.75
N VAL A 312 -6.74 -14.37 5.88
CA VAL A 312 -7.85 -15.32 6.02
C VAL A 312 -8.79 -15.16 4.82
N PRO A 313 -8.95 -16.19 3.98
CA PRO A 313 -9.72 -16.10 2.75
C PRO A 313 -11.24 -16.08 2.96
N THR A 314 -11.74 -16.47 4.14
CA THR A 314 -13.17 -16.67 4.44
C THR A 314 -13.83 -15.40 5.02
N VAL A 315 -13.59 -14.25 4.39
CA VAL A 315 -14.21 -12.97 4.80
C VAL A 315 -15.73 -13.02 4.58
N PRO A 316 -16.57 -12.43 5.48
CA PRO A 316 -18.01 -12.35 5.27
C PRO A 316 -18.39 -11.74 3.93
N ALA A 317 -19.47 -12.26 3.33
CA ALA A 317 -20.01 -11.82 2.04
C ALA A 317 -19.02 -11.84 0.86
N ARG A 318 -17.90 -12.57 0.96
CA ARG A 318 -16.88 -12.67 -0.09
C ARG A 318 -17.46 -13.02 -1.46
N SER A 319 -18.39 -13.97 -1.52
CA SER A 319 -19.03 -14.40 -2.78
C SER A 319 -19.75 -13.23 -3.47
N LYS A 320 -20.48 -12.41 -2.70
CA LYS A 320 -21.14 -11.19 -3.19
C LYS A 320 -20.12 -10.13 -3.62
N ILE A 321 -19.08 -9.92 -2.81
CA ILE A 321 -18.02 -8.94 -3.10
C ILE A 321 -17.30 -9.27 -4.42
N LEU A 322 -17.05 -10.56 -4.67
CA LEU A 322 -16.30 -11.04 -5.83
C LEU A 322 -17.20 -11.52 -6.99
N ALA A 323 -18.49 -11.15 -6.98
CA ALA A 323 -19.39 -11.44 -8.10
C ALA A 323 -18.84 -10.83 -9.41
N LEU A 324 -19.00 -11.51 -10.54
CA LEU A 324 -18.37 -11.16 -11.82
C LEU A 324 -19.36 -10.65 -12.87
N ASP A 325 -20.52 -10.16 -12.43
CA ASP A 325 -21.63 -9.71 -13.26
C ASP A 325 -21.95 -8.22 -13.07
N ILE A 326 -21.62 -7.64 -11.91
CA ILE A 326 -21.94 -6.25 -11.56
C ILE A 326 -20.79 -5.55 -10.81
N PRO A 327 -20.56 -4.23 -11.01
CA PRO A 327 -19.72 -3.45 -10.11
C PRO A 327 -20.23 -3.55 -8.67
N THR A 328 -19.33 -3.53 -7.67
CA THR A 328 -19.73 -3.66 -6.26
C THR A 328 -19.18 -2.52 -5.44
N VAL A 329 -20.01 -1.92 -4.59
CA VAL A 329 -19.61 -0.98 -3.57
C VAL A 329 -19.62 -1.72 -2.23
N VAL A 330 -18.45 -1.87 -1.62
CA VAL A 330 -18.25 -2.57 -0.36
C VAL A 330 -18.13 -1.55 0.77
N THR A 331 -19.13 -1.52 1.65
CA THR A 331 -19.15 -0.68 2.85
C THR A 331 -18.82 -1.50 4.09
N GLY A 332 -18.53 -0.83 5.21
CA GLY A 332 -18.42 -1.47 6.50
C GLY A 332 -17.37 -0.82 7.39
N PRO A 333 -17.38 -1.11 8.70
CA PRO A 333 -16.56 -0.41 9.66
C PRO A 333 -15.06 -0.50 9.33
N ARG A 334 -14.31 0.56 9.68
CA ARG A 334 -12.84 0.52 9.62
C ARG A 334 -12.34 -0.71 10.40
N GLY A 335 -11.38 -1.43 9.82
CA GLY A 335 -10.82 -2.64 10.42
C GLY A 335 -11.52 -3.95 10.03
N CYS A 336 -12.52 -3.94 9.14
CA CYS A 336 -13.20 -5.15 8.67
C CYS A 336 -12.48 -5.97 7.59
N GLY A 337 -11.32 -5.51 7.14
CA GLY A 337 -10.46 -6.28 6.23
C GLY A 337 -10.64 -6.00 4.74
N LYS A 338 -11.45 -5.02 4.33
CA LYS A 338 -11.62 -4.60 2.91
C LYS A 338 -10.28 -4.43 2.17
N THR A 339 -9.42 -3.56 2.67
CA THR A 339 -8.07 -3.31 2.12
C THR A 339 -7.23 -4.58 2.04
N MET A 340 -7.27 -5.42 3.08
CA MET A 340 -6.49 -6.65 3.12
C MET A 340 -6.99 -7.66 2.07
N LEU A 341 -8.31 -7.77 1.90
CA LEU A 341 -8.95 -8.57 0.86
C LEU A 341 -8.54 -8.08 -0.54
N PHE A 342 -8.75 -6.79 -0.84
CA PHE A 342 -8.44 -6.22 -2.14
C PHE A 342 -6.97 -6.35 -2.50
N ARG A 343 -6.06 -6.01 -1.57
CA ARG A 343 -4.63 -6.15 -1.83
C ARG A 343 -4.23 -7.60 -2.03
N ARG A 344 -4.61 -8.52 -1.15
CA ARG A 344 -4.16 -9.93 -1.25
C ARG A 344 -4.65 -10.63 -2.51
N LEU A 345 -5.83 -10.25 -2.99
CA LEU A 345 -6.43 -10.77 -4.21
C LEU A 345 -5.99 -10.01 -5.48
N SER A 346 -5.26 -8.90 -5.36
CA SER A 346 -4.65 -8.23 -6.53
C SER A 346 -3.61 -9.12 -7.20
N GLU A 347 -3.51 -9.04 -8.52
CA GLU A 347 -2.56 -9.86 -9.31
C GLU A 347 -1.13 -9.63 -8.83
N ARG A 348 -0.78 -8.41 -8.43
CA ARG A 348 0.55 -8.10 -7.89
C ARG A 348 0.88 -8.97 -6.67
N LEU A 349 -0.04 -9.09 -5.71
CA LEU A 349 0.20 -9.93 -4.53
C LEU A 349 0.02 -11.42 -4.83
N VAL A 350 -0.76 -11.82 -5.84
CA VAL A 350 -0.78 -13.20 -6.32
C VAL A 350 0.59 -13.61 -6.88
N VAL A 351 1.25 -12.73 -7.62
CA VAL A 351 2.62 -12.96 -8.14
C VAL A 351 3.65 -13.02 -7.01
N GLU A 352 3.55 -12.13 -6.01
CA GLU A 352 4.53 -12.06 -4.90
C GLU A 352 4.33 -13.13 -3.83
N CYS A 353 3.07 -13.42 -3.47
CA CYS A 353 2.71 -14.30 -2.36
C CYS A 353 2.22 -15.69 -2.82
N GLY A 354 2.09 -15.91 -4.13
CA GLY A 354 1.39 -17.08 -4.67
C GLY A 354 -0.13 -17.00 -4.52
N GLU A 355 -0.80 -18.03 -5.03
CA GLU A 355 -2.25 -18.17 -4.93
C GLU A 355 -2.74 -18.20 -3.47
N VAL A 356 -4.02 -17.88 -3.30
CA VAL A 356 -4.67 -18.03 -2.01
C VAL A 356 -5.25 -19.44 -1.92
N PRO A 357 -4.82 -20.28 -0.96
CA PRO A 357 -5.34 -21.62 -0.81
C PRO A 357 -6.87 -21.62 -0.60
N GLY A 358 -7.57 -22.55 -1.26
CA GLY A 358 -9.03 -22.65 -1.19
C GLY A 358 -9.80 -21.55 -1.92
N LEU A 359 -9.12 -20.77 -2.78
CA LEU A 359 -9.73 -19.75 -3.62
C LEU A 359 -9.14 -19.83 -5.04
N PRO A 360 -9.88 -20.34 -6.03
CA PRO A 360 -9.41 -20.42 -7.42
C PRO A 360 -9.52 -19.04 -8.09
N ILE A 361 -8.64 -18.12 -7.72
CA ILE A 361 -8.61 -16.75 -8.27
C ILE A 361 -8.07 -16.77 -9.69
N GLN A 362 -6.96 -17.51 -9.93
CA GLN A 362 -6.28 -17.46 -11.21
C GLN A 362 -7.13 -18.00 -12.37
N SER A 363 -8.11 -18.87 -12.13
CA SER A 363 -9.01 -19.34 -13.18
C SER A 363 -10.19 -18.40 -13.45
N ARG A 364 -10.43 -17.40 -12.59
CA ARG A 364 -11.65 -16.57 -12.63
C ARG A 364 -11.38 -15.13 -13.04
N PHE A 365 -10.42 -14.46 -12.40
CA PHE A 365 -10.17 -13.05 -12.64
C PHE A 365 -8.71 -12.63 -12.44
N VAL A 366 -8.38 -11.48 -13.02
CA VAL A 366 -7.20 -10.67 -12.74
C VAL A 366 -7.67 -9.42 -12.01
N ALA A 367 -7.00 -9.01 -10.94
CA ALA A 367 -7.35 -7.77 -10.25
C ALA A 367 -6.19 -6.77 -10.23
N LEU A 368 -6.47 -5.52 -10.64
CA LEU A 368 -5.58 -4.37 -10.42
C LEU A 368 -6.03 -3.62 -9.17
N TYR A 369 -5.10 -3.09 -8.40
CA TYR A 369 -5.36 -2.38 -7.14
C TYR A 369 -4.99 -0.89 -7.24
N VAL A 370 -5.92 -0.02 -6.86
CA VAL A 370 -5.71 1.42 -6.77
C VAL A 370 -6.20 1.92 -5.41
N ASN A 371 -5.39 2.73 -4.74
CA ASN A 371 -5.81 3.43 -3.53
C ASN A 371 -6.41 4.79 -3.93
N ALA A 372 -7.67 5.05 -3.59
CA ALA A 372 -8.33 6.30 -3.94
C ALA A 372 -7.74 7.54 -3.25
N ASN A 373 -6.93 7.34 -2.21
CA ASN A 373 -6.13 8.40 -1.61
C ASN A 373 -5.13 9.00 -2.61
N ASP A 374 -4.66 8.24 -3.60
CA ASP A 374 -3.80 8.77 -4.66
C ASP A 374 -4.52 9.88 -5.44
N PHE A 375 -5.83 9.72 -5.68
CA PHE A 375 -6.65 10.76 -6.32
C PHE A 375 -6.80 11.97 -5.41
N ALA A 376 -7.17 11.74 -4.15
CA ALA A 376 -7.39 12.80 -3.16
C ALA A 376 -6.13 13.63 -2.92
N ASP A 377 -4.98 12.99 -2.81
CA ASP A 377 -3.71 13.66 -2.52
C ASP A 377 -3.23 14.48 -3.74
N ALA A 378 -3.45 13.98 -4.97
CA ALA A 378 -3.16 14.73 -6.20
C ALA A 378 -4.08 15.93 -6.42
N PHE A 379 -5.33 15.86 -5.95
CA PHE A 379 -6.35 16.90 -6.12
C PHE A 379 -6.91 17.36 -4.76
N ALA A 380 -6.02 17.68 -3.81
CA ALA A 380 -6.42 18.04 -2.44
C ALA A 380 -7.43 19.21 -2.34
N HIS A 381 -7.47 20.07 -3.37
CA HIS A 381 -8.41 21.19 -3.48
C HIS A 381 -9.28 21.07 -4.75
N PHE A 382 -9.87 19.91 -4.97
CA PHE A 382 -10.77 19.71 -6.11
C PHE A 382 -12.05 20.55 -5.95
N PRO A 383 -12.47 21.32 -6.98
CA PRO A 383 -13.64 22.20 -6.88
C PRO A 383 -14.95 21.43 -6.68
N ASP A 384 -15.90 22.02 -5.95
CA ASP A 384 -17.25 21.45 -5.78
C ASP A 384 -18.05 21.43 -7.10
N ALA A 385 -17.78 22.42 -7.97
CA ALA A 385 -18.32 22.52 -9.32
C ALA A 385 -17.17 22.48 -10.33
N PRO A 386 -16.66 21.28 -10.69
CA PRO A 386 -15.53 21.14 -11.60
C PRO A 386 -15.88 21.63 -13.01
N SER A 387 -14.91 22.28 -13.65
CA SER A 387 -14.97 22.55 -15.08
C SER A 387 -14.69 21.29 -15.90
N SER A 388 -14.98 21.31 -17.21
CA SER A 388 -14.62 20.18 -18.09
C SER A 388 -13.12 19.87 -18.09
N ASP A 389 -12.25 20.86 -17.84
CA ASP A 389 -10.80 20.62 -17.76
C ASP A 389 -10.45 19.91 -16.44
N ASP A 390 -11.07 20.30 -15.33
CA ASP A 390 -10.89 19.64 -14.03
C ASP A 390 -11.32 18.16 -14.09
N GLU A 391 -12.46 17.88 -14.72
CA GLU A 391 -12.93 16.51 -14.94
C GLU A 391 -11.94 15.69 -15.78
N GLN A 392 -11.48 16.25 -16.91
CA GLN A 392 -10.52 15.58 -17.80
C GLN A 392 -9.20 15.29 -17.09
N ARG A 393 -8.69 16.25 -16.29
CA ARG A 393 -7.47 16.07 -15.49
C ARG A 393 -7.64 14.94 -14.48
N LEU A 394 -8.76 14.90 -13.76
CA LEU A 394 -9.03 13.85 -12.77
C LEU A 394 -9.17 12.47 -13.44
N ILE A 395 -9.90 12.38 -14.56
CA ILE A 395 -10.03 11.14 -15.34
C ILE A 395 -8.67 10.66 -15.85
N CYS A 396 -7.86 11.57 -16.40
CA CYS A 396 -6.53 11.25 -16.88
C CYS A 396 -5.64 10.71 -15.76
N TYR A 397 -5.66 11.34 -14.60
CA TYR A 397 -4.87 10.90 -13.45
C TYR A 397 -5.34 9.52 -12.94
N ALA A 398 -6.65 9.30 -12.84
CA ALA A 398 -7.20 8.01 -12.42
C ALA A 398 -6.78 6.88 -13.37
N ASN A 399 -6.84 7.12 -14.68
CA ASN A 399 -6.35 6.19 -15.70
C ASN A 399 -4.84 5.93 -15.60
N LEU A 400 -4.04 6.95 -15.28
CA LEU A 400 -2.61 6.79 -15.01
C LEU A 400 -2.34 5.92 -13.77
N CYS A 401 -3.14 6.03 -12.70
CA CYS A 401 -3.00 5.15 -11.53
C CYS A 401 -3.29 3.68 -11.86
N ILE A 402 -4.31 3.41 -12.68
CA ILE A 402 -4.64 2.05 -13.13
C ILE A 402 -3.51 1.49 -14.01
N LEU A 403 -2.99 2.30 -14.94
CA LEU A 403 -1.83 1.93 -15.76
C LEU A 403 -0.59 1.66 -14.90
N ALA A 404 -0.37 2.46 -13.85
CA ALA A 404 0.75 2.30 -12.93
C ALA A 404 0.73 0.92 -12.26
N ASP A 405 -0.45 0.45 -11.82
CA ASP A 405 -0.58 -0.85 -11.19
C ASP A 405 -0.40 -2.00 -12.20
N LEU A 406 -0.93 -1.88 -13.42
CA LEU A 406 -0.65 -2.85 -14.50
C LEU A 406 0.85 -3.01 -14.77
N LEU A 407 1.59 -1.91 -14.85
CA LEU A 407 3.05 -1.95 -15.04
C LEU A 407 3.79 -2.45 -13.79
N ALA A 408 3.25 -2.22 -12.60
CA ALA A 408 3.78 -2.78 -11.37
C ALA A 408 3.61 -4.30 -11.31
N VAL A 409 2.47 -4.83 -11.74
CA VAL A 409 2.24 -6.27 -11.93
C VAL A 409 3.27 -6.84 -12.89
N GLN A 410 3.47 -6.23 -14.06
CA GLN A 410 4.44 -6.73 -15.03
C GLN A 410 5.88 -6.72 -14.52
N SER A 411 6.25 -5.73 -13.72
CA SER A 411 7.57 -5.71 -13.09
C SER A 411 7.74 -6.81 -12.04
N ALA A 412 6.71 -7.06 -11.24
CA ALA A 412 6.70 -8.17 -10.30
C ALA A 412 6.81 -9.51 -11.02
N ARG A 413 6.10 -9.69 -12.16
CA ARG A 413 6.17 -10.90 -12.99
C ARG A 413 7.56 -11.10 -13.59
N ALA A 414 8.18 -10.04 -14.11
CA ALA A 414 9.54 -10.09 -14.63
C ALA A 414 10.54 -10.53 -13.56
N GLY A 415 10.41 -10.02 -12.32
CA GLY A 415 11.30 -10.37 -11.21
C GLY A 415 11.04 -11.75 -10.60
N ARG A 416 9.77 -12.11 -10.37
CA ARG A 416 9.36 -13.33 -9.65
C ARG A 416 9.24 -14.56 -10.55
N LEU A 417 8.65 -14.38 -11.73
CA LEU A 417 8.29 -15.47 -12.65
C LEU A 417 9.23 -15.56 -13.85
N ASN A 418 10.20 -14.65 -13.98
CA ASN A 418 11.02 -14.46 -15.18
C ASN A 418 10.16 -14.26 -16.44
N ASP A 419 9.03 -13.58 -16.29
CA ASP A 419 8.05 -13.28 -17.35
C ASP A 419 8.17 -11.78 -17.71
N PRO A 420 9.02 -11.41 -18.69
CA PRO A 420 9.30 -10.01 -19.01
C PRO A 420 8.09 -9.31 -19.63
N ALA A 421 8.05 -7.97 -19.56
CA ALA A 421 7.00 -7.20 -20.20
C ALA A 421 7.00 -7.40 -21.72
N PRO A 422 5.87 -7.78 -22.34
CA PRO A 422 5.77 -7.96 -23.78
C PRO A 422 6.05 -6.68 -24.56
N ASP A 423 6.73 -6.79 -25.71
CA ASP A 423 7.06 -5.63 -26.56
C ASP A 423 5.83 -4.88 -27.05
N SER A 424 4.74 -5.60 -27.31
CA SER A 424 3.45 -5.03 -27.69
C SER A 424 2.89 -4.10 -26.60
N LEU A 425 3.00 -4.50 -25.32
CA LEU A 425 2.61 -3.65 -24.19
C LEU A 425 3.54 -2.43 -24.09
N LEU A 426 4.85 -2.65 -24.18
CA LEU A 426 5.83 -1.56 -24.08
C LEU A 426 5.66 -0.53 -25.20
N ALA A 427 5.32 -0.95 -26.42
CA ALA A 427 5.02 -0.07 -27.54
C ALA A 427 3.76 0.80 -27.30
N LEU A 428 2.72 0.23 -26.68
CA LEU A 428 1.52 0.99 -26.30
C LEU A 428 1.85 2.05 -25.24
N VAL A 429 2.56 1.65 -24.18
CA VAL A 429 2.97 2.56 -23.10
C VAL A 429 3.85 3.68 -23.63
N GLN A 430 4.78 3.37 -24.51
CA GLN A 430 5.63 4.36 -25.15
C GLN A 430 4.83 5.38 -25.93
N ARG A 431 3.90 4.93 -26.79
CA ARG A 431 3.02 5.81 -27.56
C ARG A 431 2.22 6.76 -26.67
N TRP A 432 1.83 6.31 -25.47
CA TRP A 432 1.08 7.14 -24.54
C TRP A 432 1.96 8.10 -23.74
N LEU A 433 3.13 7.66 -23.26
CA LEU A 433 3.86 8.38 -22.21
C LEU A 433 5.13 9.07 -22.68
N ILE A 434 5.73 8.63 -23.79
CA ILE A 434 7.10 9.03 -24.16
C ILE A 434 7.04 9.96 -25.37
N PRO A 435 7.35 11.27 -25.21
CA PRO A 435 7.53 12.17 -26.34
C PRO A 435 8.68 11.73 -27.25
N ASP A 436 8.60 12.03 -28.54
CA ASP A 436 9.68 11.77 -29.53
C ASP A 436 11.02 12.43 -29.15
N THR A 437 10.99 13.45 -28.27
CA THR A 437 12.17 14.21 -27.81
C THR A 437 12.72 13.74 -26.47
N TYR A 438 12.18 12.67 -25.88
CA TYR A 438 12.48 12.27 -24.50
C TYR A 438 13.71 11.35 -24.42
N ASN A 439 14.60 11.59 -23.43
CA ASN A 439 16.00 11.13 -23.42
C ASN A 439 16.27 9.70 -23.91
N THR A 440 17.40 9.57 -24.59
CA THR A 440 18.01 8.35 -25.10
C THR A 440 18.07 7.20 -24.09
N LEU A 441 17.61 6.02 -24.52
CA LEU A 441 17.79 4.76 -23.80
C LEU A 441 19.23 4.26 -23.93
N LEU A 442 19.86 3.88 -22.82
CA LEU A 442 21.17 3.24 -22.87
C LEU A 442 21.06 1.78 -23.35
N VAL A 443 22.14 1.29 -23.97
CA VAL A 443 22.34 -0.15 -24.18
C VAL A 443 22.25 -0.89 -22.83
N GLY A 444 21.37 -1.89 -22.75
CA GLY A 444 21.12 -2.65 -21.52
C GLY A 444 20.12 -2.01 -20.54
N GLU A 445 19.60 -0.82 -20.82
CA GLU A 445 18.54 -0.21 -19.99
C GLU A 445 17.20 -0.94 -20.12
N ASP A 446 16.52 -1.10 -18.98
CA ASP A 446 15.20 -1.75 -18.86
C ASP A 446 14.07 -0.79 -19.25
N ARG A 447 13.37 -1.11 -20.35
CA ARG A 447 12.28 -0.27 -20.90
C ARG A 447 11.10 -0.15 -19.95
N LEU A 448 10.71 -1.24 -19.29
CA LEU A 448 9.57 -1.24 -18.38
C LEU A 448 9.84 -0.30 -17.22
N GLU A 449 10.98 -0.45 -16.57
CA GLU A 449 11.34 0.40 -15.43
C GLU A 449 11.57 1.86 -15.83
N ARG A 450 12.11 2.10 -17.03
CA ARG A 450 12.17 3.45 -17.61
C ARG A 450 10.78 4.06 -17.74
N TYR A 451 9.84 3.38 -18.38
CA TYR A 451 8.49 3.91 -18.62
C TYR A 451 7.70 4.09 -17.33
N ARG A 452 7.88 3.21 -16.34
CA ARG A 452 7.31 3.39 -15.00
C ARG A 452 7.83 4.66 -14.32
N ALA A 453 9.12 4.95 -14.44
CA ALA A 453 9.68 6.20 -13.91
C ALA A 453 9.09 7.43 -14.62
N VAL A 454 8.90 7.38 -15.95
CA VAL A 454 8.22 8.47 -16.70
C VAL A 454 6.77 8.62 -16.27
N LEU A 455 6.05 7.52 -16.09
CA LEU A 455 4.67 7.54 -15.61
C LEU A 455 4.57 8.27 -14.27
N GLU A 456 5.43 7.93 -13.30
CA GLU A 456 5.44 8.62 -12.01
C GLU A 456 5.81 10.11 -12.17
N GLN A 457 6.78 10.46 -13.02
CA GLN A 457 7.08 11.87 -13.35
C GLN A 457 5.85 12.61 -13.87
N ILE A 458 5.09 12.00 -14.77
CA ILE A 458 3.84 12.57 -15.30
C ILE A 458 2.83 12.73 -14.16
N LYS A 459 2.61 11.72 -13.30
CA LYS A 459 1.69 11.84 -12.15
C LYS A 459 2.08 12.98 -11.22
N TRP A 460 3.37 13.20 -10.97
CA TRP A 460 3.87 14.30 -10.14
C TRP A 460 3.50 15.68 -10.70
N THR A 461 3.32 15.84 -12.02
CA THR A 461 2.93 17.15 -12.60
C THR A 461 1.49 17.54 -12.29
N PHE A 462 0.62 16.59 -11.93
CA PHE A 462 -0.79 16.88 -11.63
C PHE A 462 -0.99 17.62 -10.31
N GLY A 463 -0.12 17.38 -9.31
CA GLY A 463 -0.19 18.01 -7.98
C GLY A 463 0.34 19.45 -7.93
N GLY A 464 1.08 19.90 -8.95
CA GLY A 464 1.57 21.27 -9.06
C GLY A 464 0.57 22.17 -9.80
N GLY A 465 0.09 23.23 -9.14
CA GLY A 465 -0.92 24.11 -9.71
C GLY A 465 -0.57 24.68 -11.09
N GLY A 466 -1.48 24.49 -12.07
CA GLY A 466 -1.61 25.34 -13.24
C GLY A 466 -0.81 25.00 -14.51
N GLY A 467 0.03 23.97 -14.52
CA GLY A 467 0.64 23.49 -15.77
C GLY A 467 -0.39 22.81 -16.68
N LYS A 468 -0.34 23.06 -17.99
CA LYS A 468 -0.99 22.16 -18.97
C LYS A 468 -0.22 20.84 -18.94
N ASN A 469 -0.85 19.79 -18.42
CA ASN A 469 -0.29 18.44 -18.46
C ASN A 469 -0.20 18.01 -19.92
N SER A 470 1.00 18.06 -20.49
CA SER A 470 1.23 17.80 -21.91
C SER A 470 2.16 16.61 -22.05
N PHE A 471 1.58 15.48 -22.39
CA PHE A 471 2.27 14.26 -22.81
C PHE A 471 1.46 13.60 -23.94
N PRO A 472 2.07 12.74 -24.77
CA PRO A 472 1.45 12.28 -26.03
C PRO A 472 0.03 11.72 -25.88
N GLY A 473 -0.20 10.94 -24.82
CA GLY A 473 -1.47 10.29 -24.53
C GLY A 473 -2.50 11.12 -23.76
N TYR A 474 -2.22 12.36 -23.37
CA TYR A 474 -3.09 13.13 -22.46
C TYR A 474 -4.55 13.21 -22.95
N ALA A 475 -4.74 13.53 -24.23
CA ALA A 475 -6.08 13.64 -24.82
C ALA A 475 -6.85 12.31 -24.87
N GLU A 476 -6.14 11.19 -24.93
CA GLU A 476 -6.74 9.85 -24.94
C GLU A 476 -7.07 9.41 -23.51
N LEU A 477 -6.11 9.53 -22.59
CA LEU A 477 -6.26 9.14 -21.18
C LEU A 477 -7.28 10.01 -20.43
N SER A 478 -7.57 11.22 -20.90
CA SER A 478 -8.61 12.09 -20.33
C SER A 478 -10.05 11.63 -20.65
N GLN A 479 -10.22 10.54 -21.42
CA GLN A 479 -11.54 10.02 -21.81
C GLN A 479 -12.00 8.90 -20.87
N HIS A 480 -13.25 8.96 -20.40
CA HIS A 480 -13.86 7.93 -19.54
C HIS A 480 -13.94 6.53 -20.19
N ARG A 481 -13.86 6.45 -21.53
CA ARG A 481 -13.87 5.17 -22.28
C ARG A 481 -12.48 4.56 -22.50
N TRP A 482 -11.41 5.27 -22.12
CA TRP A 482 -10.04 4.79 -22.36
C TRP A 482 -9.75 3.49 -21.63
N LEU A 483 -10.30 3.31 -20.42
CA LEU A 483 -10.12 2.12 -19.61
C LEU A 483 -10.55 0.82 -20.30
N THR A 484 -11.68 0.83 -21.01
CA THR A 484 -12.12 -0.28 -21.87
C THR A 484 -11.07 -0.62 -22.93
N ARG A 485 -10.54 0.40 -23.62
CA ARG A 485 -9.49 0.21 -24.64
C ARG A 485 -8.19 -0.32 -24.04
N LEU A 486 -7.78 0.21 -22.88
CA LEU A 486 -6.61 -0.27 -22.14
C LEU A 486 -6.74 -1.77 -21.88
N VAL A 487 -7.88 -2.22 -21.33
CA VAL A 487 -8.07 -3.63 -20.98
C VAL A 487 -8.07 -4.53 -22.22
N GLN A 488 -8.73 -4.12 -23.30
CA GLN A 488 -8.71 -4.86 -24.57
C GLN A 488 -7.30 -5.00 -25.15
N GLN A 489 -6.54 -3.91 -25.17
CA GLN A 489 -5.16 -3.91 -25.67
C GLN A 489 -4.21 -4.68 -24.74
N ALA A 490 -4.39 -4.55 -23.42
CA ALA A 490 -3.62 -5.30 -22.43
C ALA A 490 -3.88 -6.81 -22.57
N ARG A 491 -5.13 -7.23 -22.79
CA ARG A 491 -5.49 -8.64 -23.04
C ARG A 491 -4.77 -9.21 -24.27
N GLY A 492 -4.70 -8.44 -25.35
CA GLY A 492 -3.97 -8.83 -26.57
C GLY A 492 -2.44 -8.82 -26.41
N ALA A 493 -1.91 -8.03 -25.47
CA ALA A 493 -0.47 -7.92 -25.24
C ALA A 493 0.05 -8.88 -24.16
N CYS A 494 -0.75 -9.17 -23.13
CA CYS A 494 -0.33 -9.87 -21.91
C CYS A 494 -1.05 -11.21 -21.82
N GLU A 495 -0.38 -12.30 -22.19
CA GLU A 495 -0.98 -13.66 -22.22
C GLU A 495 -1.58 -14.07 -20.88
N TRP A 496 -0.97 -13.65 -19.77
CA TRP A 496 -1.45 -13.97 -18.44
C TRP A 496 -2.85 -13.40 -18.16
N ILE A 497 -3.31 -12.33 -18.82
CA ILE A 497 -4.69 -11.86 -18.65
C ILE A 497 -5.68 -12.88 -19.23
N GLY A 498 -5.37 -13.46 -20.39
CA GLY A 498 -6.16 -14.51 -21.03
C GLY A 498 -7.63 -14.13 -21.21
N ASP A 499 -8.54 -15.08 -20.99
CA ASP A 499 -10.00 -14.87 -21.03
C ASP A 499 -10.60 -14.48 -19.67
N ARG A 500 -9.75 -14.20 -18.68
CA ARG A 500 -10.18 -13.92 -17.31
C ARG A 500 -10.94 -12.59 -17.23
N SER A 501 -11.84 -12.49 -16.25
CA SER A 501 -12.48 -11.20 -15.94
C SER A 501 -11.43 -10.22 -15.38
N VAL A 502 -11.48 -8.95 -15.75
CA VAL A 502 -10.57 -7.93 -15.18
C VAL A 502 -11.31 -7.14 -14.11
N LEU A 503 -10.84 -7.22 -12.87
CA LEU A 503 -11.35 -6.47 -11.74
C LEU A 503 -10.47 -5.26 -11.44
N LEU A 504 -11.10 -4.15 -11.10
CA LEU A 504 -10.44 -2.96 -10.57
C LEU A 504 -10.84 -2.79 -9.11
N PHE A 505 -9.91 -3.05 -8.21
CA PHE A 505 -10.09 -2.84 -6.78
C PHE A 505 -9.70 -1.41 -6.42
N VAL A 506 -10.70 -0.58 -6.13
CA VAL A 506 -10.53 0.82 -5.73
C VAL A 506 -10.81 0.92 -4.24
N ASP A 507 -9.78 1.20 -3.45
CA ASP A 507 -9.83 1.18 -1.99
C ASP A 507 -9.90 2.60 -1.39
N ASP A 508 -10.36 2.74 -0.15
CA ASP A 508 -10.48 4.02 0.57
C ASP A 508 -11.30 5.13 -0.15
N PHE A 509 -12.34 4.76 -0.90
CA PHE A 509 -13.19 5.68 -1.67
C PHE A 509 -14.25 6.38 -0.80
N SER A 510 -13.82 7.11 0.24
CA SER A 510 -14.71 7.69 1.26
C SER A 510 -14.63 9.21 1.34
N THR A 511 -15.77 9.88 1.53
CA THR A 511 -15.79 11.29 1.92
C THR A 511 -15.23 11.51 3.34
N PRO A 512 -14.67 12.70 3.64
CA PRO A 512 -14.48 13.84 2.75
C PRO A 512 -13.19 13.76 1.92
N ARG A 513 -12.35 12.72 2.12
CA ARG A 513 -11.03 12.64 1.47
C ARG A 513 -11.16 12.54 -0.05
N VAL A 514 -12.00 11.64 -0.54
CA VAL A 514 -12.50 11.71 -1.92
C VAL A 514 -13.77 12.53 -1.88
N SER A 515 -13.69 13.81 -2.29
CA SER A 515 -14.81 14.76 -2.19
C SER A 515 -16.03 14.30 -3.00
N ILE A 516 -17.19 14.87 -2.72
CA ILE A 516 -18.45 14.55 -3.43
C ILE A 516 -18.30 14.79 -4.94
N SER A 517 -17.71 15.93 -5.33
CA SER A 517 -17.49 16.25 -6.74
C SER A 517 -16.49 15.30 -7.40
N MET A 518 -15.44 14.89 -6.70
CA MET A 518 -14.51 13.87 -7.20
C MET A 518 -15.21 12.53 -7.42
N GLN A 519 -16.02 12.06 -6.46
CA GLN A 519 -16.74 10.80 -6.59
C GLN A 519 -17.65 10.81 -7.81
N ARG A 520 -18.39 11.90 -8.07
CA ARG A 520 -19.26 12.02 -9.26
C ARG A 520 -18.49 11.83 -10.57
N VAL A 521 -17.33 12.46 -10.70
CA VAL A 521 -16.48 12.33 -11.89
C VAL A 521 -15.93 10.90 -12.01
N LEU A 522 -15.42 10.34 -10.92
CA LEU A 522 -14.82 9.01 -10.89
C LEU A 522 -15.86 7.90 -11.11
N ASN A 523 -17.08 8.05 -10.62
CA ASN A 523 -18.17 7.11 -10.81
C ASN A 523 -18.51 6.92 -12.30
N ARG A 524 -18.40 7.98 -13.11
CA ARG A 524 -18.57 7.90 -14.56
C ARG A 524 -17.51 7.03 -15.25
N LEU A 525 -16.30 6.98 -14.68
CA LEU A 525 -15.21 6.14 -15.15
C LEU A 525 -15.31 4.70 -14.61
N LEU A 526 -15.58 4.57 -13.30
CA LEU A 526 -15.43 3.34 -12.54
C LEU A 526 -16.69 2.46 -12.54
N LEU A 527 -17.89 3.04 -12.51
CA LEU A 527 -19.16 2.33 -12.37
C LEU A 527 -19.93 2.25 -13.70
N GLN A 528 -19.21 2.31 -14.82
CA GLN A 528 -19.80 2.06 -16.12
C GLN A 528 -20.05 0.55 -16.33
N ARG A 529 -21.18 0.20 -16.96
CA ARG A 529 -21.41 -1.17 -17.43
C ARG A 529 -20.44 -1.49 -18.55
N SER A 530 -19.53 -2.42 -18.32
CA SER A 530 -18.46 -2.79 -19.25
C SER A 530 -18.33 -4.32 -19.31
N PRO A 531 -18.25 -4.92 -20.51
CA PRO A 531 -17.93 -6.34 -20.64
C PRO A 531 -16.43 -6.62 -20.43
N ASP A 532 -15.58 -5.58 -20.49
CA ASP A 532 -14.13 -5.73 -20.46
C ASP A 532 -13.57 -5.74 -19.03
N PHE A 533 -14.22 -5.05 -18.09
CA PHE A 533 -13.78 -4.95 -16.71
C PHE A 533 -14.94 -4.66 -15.73
N LEU A 534 -14.73 -4.95 -14.45
CA LEU A 534 -15.65 -4.62 -13.35
C LEU A 534 -14.92 -3.94 -12.21
N THR A 535 -15.53 -2.93 -11.59
CA THR A 535 -14.92 -2.23 -10.46
C THR A 535 -15.52 -2.71 -9.15
N LYS A 536 -14.67 -2.97 -8.16
CA LYS A 536 -15.05 -3.15 -6.76
C LYS A 536 -14.49 -1.98 -5.95
N VAL A 537 -15.38 -1.17 -5.41
CA VAL A 537 -15.06 0.06 -4.68
C VAL A 537 -15.26 -0.20 -3.19
N ALA A 538 -14.24 0.06 -2.36
CA ALA A 538 -14.36 -0.03 -0.91
C ALA A 538 -14.48 1.37 -0.28
N THR A 539 -15.43 1.54 0.63
CA THR A 539 -15.71 2.80 1.33
C THR A 539 -16.08 2.53 2.80
N GLU A 540 -16.00 3.56 3.66
CA GLU A 540 -16.21 3.42 5.10
C GLU A 540 -17.66 3.10 5.46
N ALA A 541 -18.61 3.77 4.83
CA ALA A 541 -20.02 3.58 5.06
C ALA A 541 -20.81 3.94 3.81
N TRP A 542 -22.07 3.50 3.73
CA TRP A 542 -22.96 3.94 2.65
C TRP A 542 -23.10 5.47 2.61
N THR A 543 -23.01 6.14 3.77
CA THR A 543 -23.09 7.61 3.88
C THR A 543 -21.91 8.33 3.27
N THR A 544 -20.79 7.62 3.04
CA THR A 544 -19.57 8.18 2.45
C THR A 544 -19.41 7.88 0.97
N PHE A 545 -20.39 7.20 0.38
CA PHE A 545 -20.49 6.94 -1.04
C PHE A 545 -21.59 7.80 -1.67
N VAL A 546 -21.27 8.42 -2.80
CA VAL A 546 -22.20 9.24 -3.57
C VAL A 546 -22.70 8.42 -4.76
N PRO A 547 -23.96 7.95 -4.78
CA PRO A 547 -24.51 7.15 -5.87
C PRO A 547 -24.97 8.03 -7.05
N GLU A 548 -24.08 8.89 -7.55
CA GLU A 548 -24.36 9.82 -8.65
C GLU A 548 -23.12 9.98 -9.51
N ASP A 549 -23.27 10.15 -10.82
CA ASP A 549 -22.17 10.47 -11.73
C ASP A 549 -22.12 11.96 -12.14
N SER A 550 -21.07 12.39 -12.85
CA SER A 550 -20.92 13.79 -13.26
C SER A 550 -21.95 14.29 -14.29
N THR A 551 -22.77 13.39 -14.86
CA THR A 551 -23.90 13.79 -15.72
C THR A 551 -25.17 14.10 -14.94
N GLY A 552 -25.16 13.85 -13.63
CA GLY A 552 -26.33 13.92 -12.76
C GLY A 552 -27.19 12.65 -12.79
N LYS A 553 -26.69 11.54 -13.37
CA LYS A 553 -27.38 10.25 -13.31
C LYS A 553 -27.23 9.68 -11.90
N ASN A 554 -28.37 9.42 -11.26
CA ASN A 554 -28.41 8.62 -10.03
C ASN A 554 -28.14 7.16 -10.37
N LEU A 555 -27.14 6.58 -9.72
CA LEU A 555 -26.78 5.17 -9.84
C LEU A 555 -27.66 4.34 -8.91
N GLN A 556 -28.22 3.25 -9.43
CA GLN A 556 -29.16 2.41 -8.69
C GLN A 556 -28.49 1.13 -8.17
N ASP A 557 -28.72 0.81 -6.90
CA ASP A 557 -28.31 -0.46 -6.28
C ASP A 557 -29.12 -1.62 -6.89
N GLY A 558 -28.43 -2.68 -7.30
CA GLY A 558 -28.95 -3.83 -8.05
C GLY A 558 -28.88 -3.68 -9.58
N ASP A 559 -28.84 -2.46 -10.10
CA ASP A 559 -28.83 -2.19 -11.54
C ASP A 559 -27.48 -1.68 -12.05
N ASP A 560 -26.96 -0.61 -11.45
CA ASP A 560 -25.68 0.01 -11.87
C ASP A 560 -24.51 -0.53 -11.04
N TYR A 561 -24.75 -0.82 -9.77
CA TYR A 561 -23.79 -1.44 -8.85
C TYR A 561 -24.54 -2.27 -7.81
N GLN A 562 -23.84 -3.13 -7.08
CA GLN A 562 -24.36 -3.85 -5.92
C GLN A 562 -23.74 -3.28 -4.63
N LEU A 563 -24.55 -2.90 -3.66
CA LEU A 563 -24.08 -2.52 -2.33
C LEU A 563 -23.90 -3.78 -1.45
N VAL A 564 -22.72 -3.94 -0.87
CA VAL A 564 -22.44 -5.00 0.11
C VAL A 564 -21.89 -4.37 1.38
N ASP A 565 -22.68 -4.38 2.47
CA ASP A 565 -22.24 -3.88 3.76
C ASP A 565 -21.70 -4.99 4.65
N MET A 566 -20.38 -5.01 4.83
CA MET A 566 -19.72 -6.02 5.66
C MET A 566 -20.13 -5.94 7.14
N GLY A 567 -20.53 -4.76 7.63
CA GLY A 567 -21.03 -4.60 9.00
C GLY A 567 -22.40 -5.25 9.17
N GLU A 568 -23.30 -5.03 8.23
CA GLU A 568 -24.60 -5.72 8.17
C GLU A 568 -24.40 -7.23 8.05
N GLU A 569 -23.62 -7.71 7.09
CA GLU A 569 -23.37 -9.15 6.89
C GLU A 569 -22.78 -9.81 8.15
N SER A 570 -21.92 -9.09 8.88
CA SER A 570 -21.31 -9.59 10.13
C SER A 570 -22.30 -9.65 11.31
N LEU A 571 -23.33 -8.78 11.33
CA LEU A 571 -24.36 -8.75 12.37
C LEU A 571 -25.31 -9.94 12.30
N PHE A 572 -25.57 -10.42 11.08
CA PHE A 572 -26.51 -11.50 10.80
C PHE A 572 -25.83 -12.84 10.54
N LEU A 573 -24.50 -12.87 10.51
CA LEU A 573 -23.72 -14.11 10.47
C LEU A 573 -24.07 -15.02 11.67
N PRO A 574 -24.37 -16.32 11.46
CA PRO A 574 -24.63 -17.26 12.55
C PRO A 574 -23.48 -17.33 13.56
N ASP A 575 -23.78 -17.64 14.82
CA ASP A 575 -22.77 -17.63 15.89
C ASP A 575 -21.63 -18.62 15.63
N ALA A 576 -21.94 -19.80 15.07
CA ALA A 576 -20.94 -20.81 14.69
C ALA A 576 -20.00 -20.34 13.57
N GLU A 577 -20.54 -19.74 12.51
CA GLU A 577 -19.74 -19.19 11.40
C GLU A 577 -18.88 -18.01 11.85
N ARG A 578 -19.43 -17.15 12.73
CA ARG A 578 -18.71 -16.04 13.33
C ARG A 578 -17.52 -16.51 14.15
N LEU A 579 -17.73 -17.53 14.98
CA LEU A 579 -16.66 -18.14 15.77
C LEU A 579 -15.60 -18.78 14.85
N ALA A 580 -16.01 -19.54 13.83
CA ALA A 580 -15.09 -20.17 12.89
C ALA A 580 -14.22 -19.15 12.13
N PHE A 581 -14.80 -18.02 11.70
CA PHE A 581 -14.04 -16.94 11.08
C PHE A 581 -13.00 -16.34 12.03
N LEU A 582 -13.40 -16.01 13.26
CA LEU A 582 -12.48 -15.44 14.25
C LEU A 582 -11.41 -16.45 14.67
N GLU A 583 -11.75 -17.72 14.83
CA GLU A 583 -10.80 -18.80 15.09
C GLU A 583 -9.75 -18.88 13.98
N ALA A 584 -10.15 -18.79 12.71
CA ALA A 584 -9.21 -18.74 11.59
C ALA A 584 -8.27 -17.52 11.67
N VAL A 585 -8.77 -16.34 12.06
CA VAL A 585 -7.94 -15.13 12.21
C VAL A 585 -6.97 -15.27 13.39
N PHE A 586 -7.47 -15.67 14.55
CA PHE A 586 -6.71 -15.65 15.79
C PHE A 586 -5.77 -16.82 15.95
N SER A 587 -6.08 -18.00 15.40
CA SER A 587 -5.15 -19.13 15.44
C SER A 587 -3.82 -18.83 14.77
N ARG A 588 -3.85 -18.23 13.58
CA ARG A 588 -2.65 -17.75 12.87
C ARG A 588 -1.86 -16.71 13.67
N ARG A 589 -2.56 -15.81 14.38
CA ARG A 589 -1.92 -14.73 15.15
C ARG A 589 -1.38 -15.19 16.50
N LEU A 590 -2.09 -16.08 17.20
CA LEU A 590 -1.64 -16.63 18.48
C LEU A 590 -0.42 -17.53 18.29
N GLN A 591 -0.33 -18.27 17.18
CA GLN A 591 0.86 -19.08 16.84
C GLN A 591 2.16 -18.29 16.75
N VAL A 592 2.10 -16.98 16.41
CA VAL A 592 3.32 -16.18 16.26
C VAL A 592 3.78 -15.52 17.57
N ASP A 593 2.93 -15.45 18.60
CA ASP A 593 3.25 -14.78 19.85
C ASP A 593 3.88 -15.74 20.86
N ARG A 594 5.16 -15.52 21.17
CA ARG A 594 5.96 -16.40 22.05
C ARG A 594 5.43 -16.53 23.47
N ARG A 595 4.56 -15.63 23.91
CA ARG A 595 3.95 -15.68 25.24
C ARG A 595 2.84 -16.74 25.30
N VAL A 596 2.30 -17.15 24.16
CA VAL A 596 1.30 -18.21 24.07
C VAL A 596 2.02 -19.56 24.02
N PRO A 597 1.71 -20.52 24.92
CA PRO A 597 2.30 -21.85 24.89
C PRO A 597 1.95 -22.62 23.60
N GLU A 598 2.79 -23.59 23.22
CA GLU A 598 2.46 -24.55 22.16
C GLU A 598 1.12 -25.24 22.45
N GLY A 599 0.26 -25.37 21.43
CA GLY A 599 -1.12 -25.86 21.58
C GLY A 599 -2.12 -24.83 22.12
N GLY A 600 -1.66 -23.66 22.58
CA GLY A 600 -2.50 -22.57 23.08
C GLY A 600 -3.09 -21.65 22.02
N ALA A 601 -2.94 -22.01 20.73
CA ALA A 601 -3.27 -21.13 19.63
C ALA A 601 -4.74 -21.08 19.25
N SER A 602 -5.63 -21.88 19.84
CA SER A 602 -7.07 -21.75 19.59
C SER A 602 -7.74 -20.74 20.52
N LEU A 603 -8.82 -20.08 20.07
CA LEU A 603 -9.60 -19.19 20.94
C LEU A 603 -10.18 -19.96 22.14
N SER A 604 -10.64 -21.20 21.92
CA SER A 604 -11.16 -22.06 22.98
C SER A 604 -10.14 -22.33 24.09
N THR A 605 -8.90 -22.64 23.71
CA THR A 605 -7.81 -22.90 24.67
C THR A 605 -7.35 -21.59 25.32
N PHE A 606 -7.33 -20.50 24.55
CA PHE A 606 -6.84 -19.21 25.01
C PHE A 606 -7.81 -18.49 25.97
N LEU A 607 -9.10 -18.41 25.62
CA LEU A 607 -10.15 -17.68 26.35
C LEU A 607 -11.04 -18.59 27.22
N GLY A 608 -11.09 -19.90 26.94
CA GLY A 608 -12.09 -20.80 27.53
C GLY A 608 -13.50 -20.56 26.97
N ARG A 609 -14.51 -21.06 27.67
CA ARG A 609 -15.95 -20.90 27.33
C ARG A 609 -16.73 -20.36 28.52
N ASN A 610 -17.70 -19.49 28.26
CA ASN A 610 -18.68 -19.07 29.27
C ASN A 610 -19.76 -20.13 29.45
N GLY A 611 -20.29 -20.65 28.33
CA GLY A 611 -21.26 -21.75 28.29
C GLY A 611 -22.66 -21.36 28.79
N LEU A 612 -22.98 -20.06 28.86
CA LEU A 612 -24.30 -19.58 29.23
C LEU A 612 -25.10 -19.22 27.98
N SER A 613 -26.39 -19.57 27.95
CA SER A 613 -27.30 -19.05 26.94
C SER A 613 -27.46 -17.53 27.10
N LYS A 614 -27.79 -16.84 26.01
CA LYS A 614 -27.94 -15.37 26.01
C LYS A 614 -28.99 -14.90 27.03
N ALA A 615 -30.09 -15.63 27.16
CA ALA A 615 -31.13 -15.37 28.16
C ALA A 615 -30.62 -15.54 29.61
N GLU A 616 -29.83 -16.58 29.87
CA GLU A 616 -29.23 -16.80 31.20
C GLU A 616 -28.18 -15.73 31.53
N PHE A 617 -27.35 -15.37 30.55
CA PHE A 617 -26.40 -14.27 30.68
C PHE A 617 -27.11 -12.95 31.04
N ALA A 618 -28.23 -12.65 30.36
CA ALA A 618 -29.05 -11.47 30.63
C ALA A 618 -29.71 -11.51 32.02
N ARG A 619 -30.17 -12.68 32.49
CA ARG A 619 -30.69 -12.83 33.86
C ARG A 619 -29.61 -12.51 34.90
N ARG A 620 -28.38 -13.00 34.71
CA ARG A 620 -27.27 -12.73 35.63
C ARG A 620 -26.80 -11.28 35.60
N LEU A 621 -26.96 -10.56 34.48
CA LEU A 621 -26.72 -9.11 34.43
C LEU A 621 -27.67 -8.31 35.32
N ARG A 622 -28.88 -8.82 35.59
CA ARG A 622 -29.91 -8.12 36.40
C ARG A 622 -29.71 -8.25 37.91
N VAL A 623 -29.04 -9.30 38.38
CA VAL A 623 -28.90 -9.59 39.82
C VAL A 623 -28.03 -8.54 40.49
N SER A 624 -28.65 -7.68 41.31
CA SER A 624 -27.97 -6.60 42.02
C SER A 624 -27.11 -7.10 43.19
N VAL A 625 -26.20 -6.25 43.66
CA VAL A 625 -25.29 -6.53 44.81
C VAL A 625 -26.04 -6.75 46.13
N HIS A 626 -27.31 -6.34 46.24
CA HIS A 626 -28.04 -6.30 47.52
C HIS A 626 -28.70 -7.62 47.97
N ASP A 627 -28.81 -8.64 47.12
CA ASP A 627 -29.62 -9.84 47.43
C ASP A 627 -28.84 -11.09 47.88
N GLN A 628 -27.58 -10.97 48.33
CA GLN A 628 -26.88 -12.11 48.97
C GLN A 628 -26.03 -11.71 50.19
N ALA A 629 -26.00 -12.63 51.15
CA ALA A 629 -25.44 -12.52 52.50
C ALA A 629 -23.94 -12.15 52.54
N GLU A 630 -23.55 -11.53 53.66
CA GLU A 630 -22.27 -10.89 53.95
C GLU A 630 -21.01 -11.79 53.89
N SER A 631 -21.10 -13.07 53.50
CA SER A 631 -20.01 -14.03 53.65
C SER A 631 -19.01 -14.13 52.49
N GLU A 632 -19.21 -13.44 51.36
CA GLU A 632 -18.33 -13.56 50.16
C GLU A 632 -17.89 -12.21 49.56
N GLN A 633 -17.41 -11.27 50.38
CA GLN A 633 -16.72 -10.08 49.87
C GLN A 633 -15.20 -10.32 49.72
N PRO A 634 -14.62 -10.25 48.51
CA PRO A 634 -13.18 -10.18 48.37
C PRO A 634 -12.67 -8.77 48.74
N ALA A 635 -11.66 -8.72 49.61
CA ALA A 635 -11.05 -7.49 50.09
C ALA A 635 -10.50 -6.63 48.94
N VAL A 636 -10.97 -5.39 48.82
CA VAL A 636 -10.48 -4.41 47.83
C VAL A 636 -9.36 -3.60 48.45
N SER A 637 -8.15 -3.65 47.89
CA SER A 637 -7.05 -2.74 48.23
C SER A 637 -7.20 -1.40 47.49
N GLY A 638 -6.93 -0.31 48.21
CA GLY A 638 -7.32 1.07 47.87
C GLY A 638 -6.56 1.78 46.74
N VAL A 639 -6.17 1.11 45.65
CA VAL A 639 -5.39 1.74 44.55
C VAL A 639 -6.15 1.82 43.22
N SER A 640 -7.40 1.33 43.12
CA SER A 640 -8.18 1.33 41.87
C SER A 640 -9.29 2.40 41.82
N GLN A 641 -8.90 3.68 41.74
CA GLN A 641 -9.79 4.77 41.28
C GLN A 641 -9.46 5.20 39.84
N ARG A 642 -9.48 4.26 38.89
CA ARG A 642 -9.50 4.58 37.45
C ARG A 642 -10.70 3.93 36.78
N ARG A 643 -11.63 4.82 36.36
CA ARG A 643 -12.74 4.71 35.41
C ARG A 643 -13.25 3.30 35.07
N GLY A 644 -14.36 2.94 35.72
CA GLY A 644 -15.25 1.83 35.38
C GLY A 644 -16.34 1.74 36.45
N ARG A 645 -17.46 2.46 36.27
CA ARG A 645 -18.52 2.51 37.29
C ARG A 645 -19.33 1.21 37.25
N SER A 646 -19.42 0.56 38.42
CA SER A 646 -20.28 -0.57 38.87
C SER A 646 -20.10 -1.96 38.23
N ARG A 647 -19.62 -2.89 39.06
CA ARG A 647 -19.47 -4.34 38.88
C ARG A 647 -20.80 -5.03 38.55
N GLY A 648 -20.98 -5.49 37.31
CA GLY A 648 -21.94 -6.57 37.01
C GLY A 648 -21.41 -7.91 37.54
N ARG A 649 -22.26 -8.76 38.12
CA ARG A 649 -21.85 -10.05 38.71
C ARG A 649 -21.51 -11.11 37.64
N VAL A 650 -22.11 -11.06 36.44
CA VAL A 650 -21.67 -11.88 35.30
C VAL A 650 -20.47 -11.23 34.60
N ARG A 651 -19.50 -12.05 34.24
CA ARG A 651 -18.26 -11.63 33.58
C ARG A 651 -18.39 -11.86 32.07
N TYR A 652 -17.92 -10.91 31.28
CA TYR A 652 -17.73 -11.08 29.84
C TYR A 652 -16.40 -11.81 29.60
N PHE A 653 -16.44 -13.11 29.34
CA PHE A 653 -15.26 -13.94 29.08
C PHE A 653 -15.63 -15.15 28.21
N GLY A 654 -14.62 -15.80 27.62
CA GLY A 654 -14.79 -16.99 26.77
C GLY A 654 -14.92 -16.66 25.29
N GLU A 655 -14.67 -17.66 24.43
CA GLU A 655 -14.72 -17.54 22.97
C GLU A 655 -16.14 -17.23 22.44
N ASP A 656 -17.16 -17.75 23.12
CA ASP A 656 -18.58 -17.56 22.84
C ASP A 656 -19.01 -16.11 23.09
N VAL A 657 -18.55 -15.50 24.20
CA VAL A 657 -18.77 -14.07 24.43
C VAL A 657 -17.91 -13.24 23.48
N PHE A 658 -16.63 -13.56 23.33
CA PHE A 658 -15.69 -12.81 22.48
C PHE A 658 -16.18 -12.73 21.03
N SER A 659 -16.62 -13.84 20.46
CA SER A 659 -17.17 -13.87 19.10
C SER A 659 -18.43 -13.01 18.98
N ASN A 660 -19.30 -13.02 20.00
CA ASN A 660 -20.47 -12.15 20.06
C ASN A 660 -20.15 -10.65 20.18
N LEU A 661 -18.93 -10.26 20.58
CA LEU A 661 -18.51 -8.84 20.59
C LEU A 661 -18.07 -8.33 19.21
N TRP A 662 -17.75 -9.23 18.28
CA TRP A 662 -17.34 -8.84 16.94
C TRP A 662 -18.54 -8.43 16.09
N SER A 663 -18.37 -7.33 15.37
CA SER A 663 -19.38 -6.74 14.48
C SER A 663 -18.69 -6.13 13.26
N GLY A 664 -17.91 -6.97 12.58
CA GLY A 664 -17.13 -6.60 11.40
C GLY A 664 -15.74 -6.03 11.70
N ASP A 665 -15.50 -5.31 12.80
CA ASP A 665 -14.19 -4.71 13.08
C ASP A 665 -13.17 -5.70 13.70
N THR A 666 -12.48 -6.43 12.83
CA THR A 666 -11.43 -7.40 13.21
C THR A 666 -10.20 -6.72 13.82
N ARG A 667 -9.85 -5.51 13.36
CA ARG A 667 -8.73 -4.74 13.94
C ARG A 667 -8.92 -4.51 15.42
N THR A 668 -10.10 -4.06 15.84
CA THR A 668 -10.34 -3.81 17.26
C THR A 668 -10.34 -5.10 18.08
N MET A 669 -10.79 -6.22 17.51
CA MET A 669 -10.67 -7.53 18.17
C MET A 669 -9.22 -7.97 18.34
N ILE A 670 -8.34 -7.72 17.36
CA ILE A 670 -6.90 -8.00 17.48
C ILE A 670 -6.29 -7.22 18.64
N GLN A 671 -6.65 -5.94 18.75
CA GLN A 671 -6.19 -5.11 19.85
C GLN A 671 -6.73 -5.60 21.19
N LEU A 672 -7.98 -6.08 21.23
CA LEU A 672 -8.57 -6.64 22.44
C LEU A 672 -7.84 -7.88 22.94
N VAL A 673 -7.50 -8.82 22.04
CA VAL A 673 -6.67 -9.98 22.40
C VAL A 673 -5.28 -9.56 22.85
N THR A 674 -4.71 -8.53 22.22
CA THR A 674 -3.42 -7.96 22.64
C THR A 674 -3.48 -7.46 24.08
N ASP A 675 -4.54 -6.74 24.47
CA ASP A 675 -4.72 -6.28 25.86
C ASP A 675 -4.83 -7.44 26.85
N VAL A 676 -5.55 -8.50 26.46
CA VAL A 676 -5.70 -9.70 27.30
C VAL A 676 -4.33 -10.34 27.55
N ILE A 677 -3.51 -10.50 26.50
CA ILE A 677 -2.15 -11.05 26.62
C ILE A 677 -1.27 -10.14 27.47
N ASP A 678 -1.27 -8.83 27.20
CA ASP A 678 -0.40 -7.87 27.88
C ASP A 678 -0.73 -7.79 29.39
N GLN A 679 -2.03 -7.72 29.73
CA GLN A 679 -2.46 -7.73 31.13
C GLN A 679 -2.15 -9.06 31.83
N ALA A 680 -2.33 -10.19 31.14
CA ALA A 680 -2.04 -11.51 31.72
C ALA A 680 -0.53 -11.71 31.95
N SER A 681 0.31 -11.18 31.06
CA SER A 681 1.76 -11.22 31.16
C SER A 681 2.29 -10.35 32.31
N GLN A 682 1.72 -9.17 32.55
CA GLN A 682 2.15 -8.27 33.62
C GLN A 682 1.96 -8.87 35.03
N LEU A 683 0.93 -9.70 35.22
CA LEU A 683 0.67 -10.39 36.50
C LEU A 683 1.68 -11.50 36.81
N LYS A 684 2.42 -11.99 35.80
CA LYS A 684 3.44 -13.05 35.93
C LYS A 684 4.88 -12.55 36.01
N ALA A 685 5.13 -11.24 35.89
CA ALA A 685 6.49 -10.69 35.84
C ALA A 685 7.21 -10.75 37.21
N THR A 686 7.55 -11.95 37.66
CA THR A 686 8.64 -12.20 38.60
C THR A 686 9.91 -12.51 37.80
N PRO A 687 11.10 -12.01 38.20
CA PRO A 687 12.31 -12.00 37.37
C PRO A 687 12.95 -13.39 37.06
N ALA A 688 12.29 -14.51 37.39
CA ALA A 688 12.89 -15.84 37.38
C ALA A 688 12.17 -16.91 36.53
N THR A 689 11.05 -16.60 35.86
CA THR A 689 10.28 -17.58 35.08
C THR A 689 10.03 -17.13 33.64
N ASP A 690 10.10 -18.09 32.71
CA ASP A 690 9.76 -17.93 31.28
C ASP A 690 8.38 -17.25 31.13
N PRO A 691 8.19 -16.30 30.19
CA PRO A 691 7.02 -15.42 30.11
C PRO A 691 5.79 -16.11 29.48
N VAL A 692 5.67 -17.43 29.61
CA VAL A 692 4.59 -18.22 29.01
C VAL A 692 3.30 -18.04 29.82
N LEU A 693 2.19 -17.72 29.15
CA LEU A 693 0.88 -17.51 29.76
C LEU A 693 0.28 -18.80 30.33
N ARG A 694 -0.52 -18.66 31.38
CA ARG A 694 -1.38 -19.78 31.86
C ARG A 694 -2.69 -19.69 31.11
N LEU A 695 -3.07 -20.79 30.45
CA LEU A 695 -4.30 -20.88 29.68
C LEU A 695 -5.32 -21.83 30.35
N PRO A 696 -6.63 -21.57 30.18
CA PRO A 696 -7.21 -20.34 29.61
C PRO A 696 -6.92 -19.12 30.50
N VAL A 697 -6.95 -17.91 29.92
CA VAL A 697 -6.71 -16.66 30.65
C VAL A 697 -7.82 -16.43 31.68
N ASP A 698 -7.49 -15.88 32.85
CA ASP A 698 -8.47 -15.67 33.95
C ASP A 698 -9.73 -14.90 33.50
N PRO A 699 -10.95 -15.39 33.78
CA PRO A 699 -12.20 -14.74 33.41
C PRO A 699 -12.35 -13.29 33.89
N SER A 700 -11.80 -12.94 35.07
CA SER A 700 -11.88 -11.58 35.60
C SER A 700 -11.01 -10.60 34.82
N LEU A 701 -9.87 -11.10 34.30
CA LEU A 701 -8.98 -10.32 33.47
C LEU A 701 -9.59 -10.07 32.09
N GLN A 702 -10.19 -11.10 31.49
CA GLN A 702 -10.92 -10.98 30.23
C GLN A 702 -12.04 -9.94 30.34
N ASP A 703 -12.91 -10.04 31.36
CA ASP A 703 -14.00 -9.08 31.59
C ASP A 703 -13.49 -7.65 31.71
N ARG A 704 -12.42 -7.44 32.49
CA ARG A 704 -11.80 -6.13 32.63
C ARG A 704 -11.25 -5.61 31.30
N ALA A 705 -10.54 -6.44 30.54
CA ALA A 705 -10.02 -6.06 29.23
C ALA A 705 -11.14 -5.69 28.25
N PHE A 706 -12.21 -6.49 28.20
CA PHE A 706 -13.35 -6.29 27.31
C PHE A 706 -14.07 -4.97 27.62
N ARG A 707 -14.31 -4.68 28.89
CA ARG A 707 -14.94 -3.42 29.35
C ARG A 707 -14.06 -2.21 29.10
N ASN A 708 -12.77 -2.29 29.44
CA ASN A 708 -11.84 -1.20 29.26
C ASN A 708 -11.70 -0.85 27.78
N ARG A 709 -11.54 -1.85 26.92
CA ARG A 709 -11.43 -1.65 25.47
C ARG A 709 -12.64 -0.95 24.88
N GLY A 710 -13.86 -1.37 25.24
CA GLY A 710 -15.09 -0.69 24.79
C GLY A 710 -15.13 0.77 25.24
N GLY A 711 -14.78 1.05 26.50
CA GLY A 711 -14.74 2.41 27.03
C GLY A 711 -13.66 3.29 26.42
N GLU A 712 -12.45 2.77 26.22
CA GLU A 712 -11.35 3.46 25.54
C GLU A 712 -11.68 3.75 24.09
N TRP A 713 -12.27 2.78 23.38
CA TRP A 713 -12.73 2.95 22.01
C TRP A 713 -13.78 4.07 21.93
N LEU A 714 -14.81 4.06 22.78
CA LEU A 714 -15.82 5.13 22.79
C LEU A 714 -15.22 6.50 23.16
N ASN A 715 -14.32 6.55 24.13
CA ASN A 715 -13.62 7.78 24.49
C ASN A 715 -12.74 8.30 23.35
N SER A 716 -12.19 7.43 22.51
CA SER A 716 -11.37 7.89 21.37
C SER A 716 -12.16 8.69 20.33
N HIS A 717 -13.50 8.53 20.29
CA HIS A 717 -14.43 9.23 19.40
C HIS A 717 -14.74 10.66 19.84
N THR A 718 -14.36 11.08 21.06
CA THR A 718 -14.52 12.48 21.48
C THR A 718 -13.64 13.43 20.66
N ARG A 719 -12.66 12.90 19.92
CA ARG A 719 -11.78 13.64 19.00
C ARG A 719 -12.33 13.74 17.58
N ASN A 720 -13.49 13.14 17.29
CA ASN A 720 -14.06 13.20 15.95
C ASN A 720 -14.66 14.57 15.68
N GLU A 721 -14.47 15.02 14.44
CA GLU A 721 -15.04 16.26 13.91
C GLU A 721 -16.19 15.96 12.94
N PRO A 722 -17.05 16.92 12.59
CA PRO A 722 -18.11 16.70 11.60
C PRO A 722 -17.55 16.31 10.23
N THR A 723 -18.25 15.44 9.48
CA THR A 723 -17.88 15.12 8.09
C THR A 723 -17.85 16.37 7.19
N ASP A 724 -18.80 17.27 7.38
CA ASP A 724 -18.91 18.56 6.69
C ASP A 724 -19.05 19.67 7.75
N PRO A 725 -17.92 20.25 8.21
CA PRO A 725 -17.93 21.26 9.26
C PRO A 725 -18.74 22.51 8.93
N GLU A 726 -18.73 22.95 7.67
CA GLU A 726 -19.44 24.15 7.22
C GLU A 726 -20.95 23.92 7.19
N LYS A 727 -21.39 22.78 6.66
CA LYS A 727 -22.80 22.39 6.70
C LYS A 727 -23.27 22.19 8.13
N MET A 728 -22.49 21.52 8.97
CA MET A 728 -22.79 21.34 10.39
C MET A 728 -22.99 22.69 11.10
N LYS A 729 -22.08 23.65 10.87
CA LYS A 729 -22.17 25.00 11.44
C LYS A 729 -23.41 25.75 10.97
N LYS A 730 -23.76 25.63 9.69
CA LYS A 730 -24.97 26.23 9.11
C LYS A 730 -26.25 25.65 9.72
N GLU A 731 -26.35 24.32 9.84
CA GLU A 731 -27.53 23.68 10.43
C GLU A 731 -27.62 23.95 11.94
N LEU A 732 -26.49 24.01 12.65
CA LEU A 732 -26.45 24.41 14.06
C LEU A 732 -26.98 25.84 14.25
N ALA A 733 -26.56 26.79 13.41
CA ALA A 733 -27.04 28.16 13.46
C ALA A 733 -28.56 28.25 13.20
N ARG A 734 -29.11 27.41 12.32
CA ARG A 734 -30.57 27.33 12.09
C ARG A 734 -31.32 26.84 13.32
N VAL A 735 -30.83 25.80 13.99
CA VAL A 735 -31.43 25.31 15.25
C VAL A 735 -31.35 26.39 16.33
N GLN A 736 -30.23 27.11 16.42
CA GLN A 736 -30.06 28.21 17.38
C GLN A 736 -30.98 29.42 17.10
N ALA A 737 -31.32 29.68 15.84
CA ALA A 737 -32.29 30.72 15.50
C ALA A 737 -33.69 30.42 16.05
N VAL A 738 -34.09 29.14 16.09
CA VAL A 738 -35.36 28.69 16.67
C VAL A 738 -35.27 28.51 18.18
N ARG A 739 -34.12 28.03 18.68
CA ARG A 739 -33.85 27.76 20.10
C ARG A 739 -32.51 28.40 20.51
N PRO A 740 -32.49 29.69 20.93
CA PRO A 740 -31.25 30.42 21.21
C PRO A 740 -30.33 29.79 22.27
N GLY A 741 -30.89 29.01 23.20
CA GLY A 741 -30.12 28.28 24.22
C GLY A 741 -29.55 26.93 23.78
N TYR A 742 -29.76 26.51 22.53
CA TYR A 742 -29.32 25.20 22.06
C TYR A 742 -27.81 25.12 21.89
N LYS A 743 -27.21 24.07 22.47
CA LYS A 743 -25.80 23.70 22.34
C LYS A 743 -25.66 22.20 22.29
N LEU A 744 -24.63 21.73 21.60
CA LEU A 744 -24.20 20.33 21.67
C LEU A 744 -23.70 20.01 23.09
N CYS A 745 -23.67 18.71 23.42
CA CYS A 745 -23.18 18.22 24.71
C CYS A 745 -21.64 18.22 24.72
N GLY A 746 -21.03 19.40 24.87
CA GLY A 746 -19.58 19.58 24.75
C GLY A 746 -19.14 19.83 23.31
N GLU A 747 -17.95 19.34 22.96
CA GLU A 747 -17.47 19.33 21.57
C GLU A 747 -18.27 18.30 20.73
N TYR A 748 -18.10 18.33 19.40
CA TYR A 748 -18.87 17.46 18.50
C TYR A 748 -18.74 15.97 18.86
N GLY A 749 -17.51 15.48 19.06
CA GLY A 749 -17.28 14.10 19.47
C GLY A 749 -17.84 13.76 20.86
N ASP A 750 -17.86 14.70 21.81
CA ASP A 750 -18.49 14.52 23.12
C ASP A 750 -20.01 14.33 22.97
N HIS A 751 -20.62 15.04 22.03
CA HIS A 751 -22.03 14.90 21.72
C HIS A 751 -22.37 13.53 21.12
N LEU A 752 -21.56 13.02 20.18
CA LEU A 752 -21.73 11.66 19.64
C LEU A 752 -21.63 10.61 20.76
N LYS A 753 -20.69 10.77 21.69
CA LYS A 753 -20.56 9.92 22.86
C LYS A 753 -21.79 10.01 23.78
N ALA A 754 -22.31 11.22 24.03
CA ALA A 754 -23.50 11.43 24.84
C ALA A 754 -24.73 10.71 24.28
N ILE A 755 -24.88 10.67 22.94
CA ILE A 755 -25.93 9.89 22.26
C ILE A 755 -25.82 8.40 22.57
N VAL A 756 -24.61 7.83 22.47
CA VAL A 756 -24.36 6.41 22.79
C VAL A 756 -24.68 6.11 24.25
N GLU A 757 -24.23 6.96 25.18
CA GLU A 757 -24.49 6.77 26.61
C GLU A 757 -25.98 6.94 26.97
N ALA A 758 -26.70 7.83 26.29
CA ALA A 758 -28.14 8.01 26.46
C ALA A 758 -28.92 6.80 25.93
N PHE A 759 -28.53 6.27 24.77
CA PHE A 759 -29.07 5.01 24.25
C PHE A 759 -28.81 3.84 25.21
N ALA A 760 -27.56 3.68 25.67
CA ALA A 760 -27.18 2.62 26.60
C ALA A 760 -27.99 2.69 27.91
N ALA A 761 -28.26 3.90 28.41
CA ALA A 761 -29.11 4.07 29.58
C ALA A 761 -30.55 3.59 29.34
N ALA A 762 -31.13 3.88 28.17
CA ALA A 762 -32.46 3.39 27.79
C ALA A 762 -32.49 1.86 27.66
N ALA A 763 -31.49 1.28 26.99
CA ALA A 763 -31.32 -0.17 26.86
C ALA A 763 -31.19 -0.87 28.22
N THR A 764 -30.35 -0.34 29.12
CA THR A 764 -30.19 -0.87 30.49
C THR A 764 -31.50 -0.80 31.28
N GLN A 765 -32.30 0.25 31.10
CA GLN A 765 -33.62 0.35 31.74
C GLN A 765 -34.57 -0.76 31.26
N LEU A 766 -34.56 -1.10 29.97
CA LEU A 766 -35.34 -2.23 29.45
C LEU A 766 -34.82 -3.57 30.01
N LEU A 767 -33.51 -3.76 30.08
CA LEU A 767 -32.89 -4.95 30.65
C LEU A 767 -33.23 -5.14 32.14
N LEU A 768 -33.32 -4.06 32.91
CA LEU A 768 -33.77 -4.07 34.31
C LEU A 768 -35.30 -3.96 34.45
N GLY A 769 -36.02 -3.95 33.33
CA GLY A 769 -37.48 -3.83 33.23
C GLY A 769 -38.22 -5.14 33.55
N PRO A 770 -39.55 -5.17 33.38
CA PRO A 770 -40.31 -6.43 33.42
C PRO A 770 -39.79 -7.42 32.37
N MET A 771 -39.78 -8.71 32.72
CA MET A 771 -39.51 -9.79 31.77
C MET A 771 -40.78 -10.10 30.95
N TYR A 772 -40.61 -10.62 29.75
CA TYR A 772 -41.70 -11.16 28.96
C TYR A 772 -41.65 -12.69 28.93
N LYS A 773 -42.75 -13.32 28.52
CA LYS A 773 -42.87 -14.78 28.44
C LYS A 773 -42.82 -15.20 26.97
N ILE A 774 -42.01 -16.22 26.68
CA ILE A 774 -42.01 -16.93 25.40
C ILE A 774 -42.62 -18.30 25.66
N THR A 775 -43.60 -18.69 24.84
CA THR A 775 -44.22 -20.02 24.90
C THR A 775 -43.77 -20.83 23.69
N GLU A 776 -43.05 -21.92 23.94
CA GLU A 776 -42.57 -22.87 22.93
C GLU A 776 -43.23 -24.22 23.20
N GLY A 777 -44.29 -24.55 22.46
CA GLY A 777 -45.12 -25.72 22.75
C GLY A 777 -45.76 -25.64 24.15
N ASN A 778 -45.41 -26.57 25.04
CA ASN A 778 -45.93 -26.63 26.41
C ASN A 778 -45.04 -25.92 27.45
N THR A 779 -43.86 -25.42 27.07
CA THR A 779 -42.95 -24.73 28.00
C THR A 779 -43.11 -23.22 27.87
N THR A 780 -43.14 -22.52 29.00
CA THR A 780 -43.15 -21.05 29.04
C THR A 780 -41.90 -20.58 29.77
N ARG A 781 -41.02 -19.83 29.09
CA ARG A 781 -39.79 -19.27 29.66
C ARG A 781 -39.90 -17.76 29.83
N GLU A 782 -39.45 -17.25 30.98
CA GLU A 782 -39.32 -15.81 31.22
C GLU A 782 -37.97 -15.29 30.70
N VAL A 783 -38.02 -14.25 29.86
CA VAL A 783 -36.87 -13.70 29.15
C VAL A 783 -36.74 -12.20 29.46
N PRO A 784 -35.55 -11.76 29.93
CA PRO A 784 -35.22 -10.34 30.02
C PRO A 784 -35.18 -9.67 28.65
N ARG A 785 -35.53 -8.38 28.58
CA ARG A 785 -35.34 -7.59 27.36
C ARG A 785 -33.85 -7.31 27.12
N MET A 786 -33.31 -7.74 25.98
CA MET A 786 -31.90 -7.64 25.59
C MET A 786 -31.72 -6.64 24.46
N ALA A 787 -32.05 -5.37 24.70
CA ALA A 787 -32.05 -4.37 23.65
C ALA A 787 -30.66 -3.75 23.43
N PHE A 788 -30.08 -3.90 22.23
CA PHE A 788 -28.95 -3.06 21.78
C PHE A 788 -29.16 -2.46 20.37
N ARG A 789 -30.39 -2.56 19.86
CA ARG A 789 -30.82 -1.95 18.60
C ARG A 789 -31.82 -0.82 18.84
N VAL A 790 -31.80 0.23 18.02
CA VAL A 790 -32.88 1.21 17.87
C VAL A 790 -33.82 0.75 16.76
N GLU A 791 -35.12 0.78 17.04
CA GLU A 791 -36.16 0.52 16.06
C GLU A 791 -37.13 1.68 15.99
N ILE A 792 -37.35 2.19 14.78
CA ILE A 792 -38.20 3.35 14.53
C ILE A 792 -39.59 2.84 14.17
N VAL A 793 -40.58 3.17 15.00
CA VAL A 793 -41.91 2.55 14.95
C VAL A 793 -42.91 3.29 14.04
N ASP A 794 -42.58 4.52 13.67
CA ASP A 794 -43.35 5.40 12.78
C ASP A 794 -42.55 5.74 11.51
N GLU A 795 -43.05 6.70 10.72
CA GLU A 795 -42.38 7.10 9.49
C GLU A 795 -41.05 7.81 9.80
N PHE A 796 -39.94 7.28 9.26
CA PHE A 796 -38.62 7.84 9.51
C PHE A 796 -38.42 9.16 8.77
N ARG A 797 -38.40 10.26 9.52
CA ARG A 797 -38.19 11.62 9.02
C ARG A 797 -37.17 12.34 9.89
N ILE A 798 -35.95 12.49 9.37
CA ILE A 798 -34.89 13.28 9.99
C ILE A 798 -34.30 14.26 8.98
N ASP A 799 -34.06 15.49 9.41
CA ASP A 799 -33.55 16.57 8.58
C ASP A 799 -32.57 17.49 9.35
N GLY A 800 -32.02 18.47 8.64
CA GLY A 800 -31.12 19.47 9.21
C GLY A 800 -29.97 18.88 10.03
N LEU A 801 -29.77 19.41 11.23
CA LEU A 801 -28.71 19.02 12.15
C LEU A 801 -28.78 17.54 12.56
N ALA A 802 -29.99 17.00 12.76
CA ALA A 802 -30.18 15.62 13.18
C ALA A 802 -29.72 14.63 12.09
N LEU A 803 -29.98 14.95 10.83
CA LEU A 803 -29.54 14.14 9.69
C LEU A 803 -28.01 14.06 9.57
N GLU A 804 -27.32 15.18 9.79
CA GLU A 804 -25.84 15.19 9.73
C GLU A 804 -25.22 14.39 10.88
N ILE A 805 -25.75 14.52 12.10
CA ILE A 805 -25.33 13.71 13.26
C ILE A 805 -25.59 12.22 13.01
N TYR A 806 -26.76 11.86 12.49
CA TYR A 806 -27.11 10.48 12.14
C TYR A 806 -26.11 9.88 11.15
N ARG A 807 -25.71 10.62 10.12
CA ARG A 807 -24.73 10.16 9.12
C ARG A 807 -23.37 9.88 9.74
N ASP A 808 -22.94 10.73 10.66
CA ASP A 808 -21.65 10.60 11.35
C ASP A 808 -21.64 9.45 12.36
N LEU A 809 -22.77 9.17 13.04
CA LEU A 809 -22.90 7.98 13.89
C LEU A 809 -22.66 6.68 13.12
N ILE A 810 -23.12 6.60 11.86
CA ILE A 810 -22.90 5.46 10.97
C ILE A 810 -21.47 5.45 10.43
N ARG A 811 -20.99 6.60 9.94
CA ARG A 811 -19.63 6.72 9.39
C ARG A 811 -18.56 6.33 10.40
N TYR A 812 -18.67 6.82 11.62
CA TYR A 812 -17.75 6.46 12.71
C TYR A 812 -18.00 5.07 13.28
N GLY A 813 -19.06 4.40 12.83
CA GLY A 813 -19.41 3.05 13.23
C GLY A 813 -19.79 2.93 14.70
N LEU A 814 -20.29 4.00 15.32
CA LEU A 814 -20.89 3.97 16.67
C LEU A 814 -22.18 3.14 16.63
N PHE A 815 -22.94 3.32 15.55
CA PHE A 815 -24.07 2.48 15.18
C PHE A 815 -23.85 1.86 13.79
N MET A 816 -24.37 0.65 13.61
CA MET A 816 -24.41 -0.04 12.31
C MET A 816 -25.84 -0.02 11.80
N ARG A 817 -26.01 0.26 10.52
CA ARG A 817 -27.32 0.34 9.89
C ARG A 817 -27.69 -1.02 9.31
N ASP A 818 -28.94 -1.40 9.53
CA ASP A 818 -29.62 -2.50 8.85
C ASP A 818 -30.71 -1.87 7.96
N ASN A 819 -30.62 -2.17 6.66
CA ASN A 819 -31.44 -1.56 5.62
C ASN A 819 -32.70 -2.37 5.29
N ARG A 820 -32.87 -3.55 5.90
CA ARG A 820 -33.95 -4.49 5.61
C ARG A 820 -35.19 -4.24 6.46
N GLY A 821 -35.11 -3.30 7.41
CA GLY A 821 -36.19 -2.92 8.31
C GLY A 821 -37.43 -2.39 7.58
N LYS A 822 -38.60 -2.99 7.88
CA LYS A 822 -39.92 -2.46 7.56
C LYS A 822 -40.57 -1.96 8.85
N SER A 823 -41.24 -0.82 8.81
CA SER A 823 -42.00 -0.29 9.93
C SER A 823 -43.24 -1.15 10.15
N VAL A 824 -43.87 -1.01 11.32
CA VAL A 824 -45.16 -1.65 11.64
C VAL A 824 -46.24 -1.30 10.60
N ARG A 825 -46.06 -0.21 9.83
CA ARG A 825 -46.97 0.24 8.77
C ARG A 825 -46.48 -0.08 7.34
N GLY A 826 -45.42 -0.87 7.19
CA GLY A 826 -44.90 -1.33 5.89
C GLY A 826 -43.94 -0.37 5.19
N THR A 827 -43.56 0.75 5.81
CA THR A 827 -42.59 1.71 5.25
C THR A 827 -41.17 1.29 5.59
N PHE A 828 -40.21 1.33 4.66
CA PHE A 828 -38.81 1.06 4.97
C PHE A 828 -38.27 2.04 6.01
N VAL A 829 -37.77 1.53 7.14
CA VAL A 829 -37.19 2.32 8.23
C VAL A 829 -35.84 1.73 8.64
N PRO A 830 -34.80 2.56 8.81
CA PRO A 830 -33.49 2.05 9.19
C PRO A 830 -33.52 1.54 10.63
N ARG A 831 -32.93 0.36 10.84
CA ARG A 831 -32.62 -0.16 12.17
C ARG A 831 -31.16 0.16 12.48
N LEU A 832 -30.87 0.57 13.72
CA LEU A 832 -29.51 0.93 14.14
C LEU A 832 -29.03 0.05 15.29
N TYR A 833 -28.00 -0.74 15.07
CA TYR A 833 -27.37 -1.56 16.11
C TYR A 833 -26.23 -0.81 16.76
N LEU A 834 -26.22 -0.76 18.09
CA LEU A 834 -25.03 -0.36 18.82
C LEU A 834 -23.88 -1.32 18.47
N ARG A 835 -22.68 -0.80 18.25
CA ARG A 835 -21.48 -1.62 18.02
C ARG A 835 -21.30 -2.63 19.16
N ARG A 836 -21.20 -3.93 18.83
CA ARG A 836 -21.18 -5.02 19.83
C ARG A 836 -19.98 -4.96 20.80
N LEU A 837 -18.87 -4.35 20.39
CA LEU A 837 -17.72 -4.05 21.25
C LEU A 837 -18.09 -3.20 22.48
N LEU A 838 -19.16 -2.39 22.40
CA LEU A 838 -19.58 -1.51 23.48
C LEU A 838 -20.46 -2.22 24.52
N LEU A 839 -20.97 -3.42 24.24
CA LEU A 839 -21.87 -4.14 25.14
C LEU A 839 -21.26 -4.37 26.54
N PRO A 840 -19.97 -4.80 26.68
CA PRO A 840 -19.36 -4.96 28.00
C PRO A 840 -19.23 -3.64 28.74
N TYR A 841 -18.83 -2.56 28.05
CA TYR A 841 -18.71 -1.23 28.64
C TYR A 841 -20.06 -0.71 29.15
N CYS A 842 -21.12 -0.87 28.35
CA CYS A 842 -22.48 -0.47 28.68
C CYS A 842 -23.18 -1.46 29.63
N THR A 843 -22.59 -2.63 29.88
CA THR A 843 -23.17 -3.73 30.67
C THR A 843 -24.51 -4.22 30.10
N LEU A 844 -24.55 -4.44 28.77
CA LEU A 844 -25.71 -4.90 28.02
C LEU A 844 -25.60 -6.38 27.62
N ALA A 845 -26.74 -7.04 27.44
CA ALA A 845 -26.80 -8.43 26.99
C ALA A 845 -26.35 -8.60 25.51
N LEU A 846 -26.12 -9.86 25.10
CA LEU A 846 -25.51 -10.22 23.82
C LEU A 846 -26.50 -10.46 22.67
N SER A 847 -27.78 -10.67 22.96
CA SER A 847 -28.82 -11.04 21.97
C SER A 847 -29.27 -9.84 21.14
N LYS A 848 -29.40 -10.04 19.81
CA LYS A 848 -29.87 -9.04 18.85
C LYS A 848 -31.39 -8.94 18.73
N ARG A 849 -32.13 -9.81 19.44
CA ARG A 849 -33.58 -10.00 19.33
C ARG A 849 -34.38 -8.74 19.65
N ASP A 850 -34.09 -8.11 20.78
CA ASP A 850 -34.89 -6.99 21.28
C ASP A 850 -34.37 -5.63 20.82
N SER A 851 -35.26 -4.65 20.78
CA SER A 851 -34.95 -3.27 20.39
C SER A 851 -35.41 -2.24 21.43
N VAL A 852 -34.86 -1.04 21.33
CA VAL A 852 -35.38 0.18 21.96
C VAL A 852 -36.32 0.83 20.92
N PRO A 853 -37.64 0.68 21.06
CA PRO A 853 -38.60 1.29 20.14
C PRO A 853 -38.67 2.80 20.37
N LEU A 854 -38.49 3.58 19.31
CA LEU A 854 -38.54 5.05 19.31
C LEU A 854 -39.44 5.57 18.19
N THR A 855 -40.14 6.67 18.44
CA THR A 855 -40.73 7.47 17.37
C THR A 855 -39.66 8.32 16.69
N SER A 856 -39.90 8.80 15.46
CA SER A 856 -38.98 9.68 14.73
C SER A 856 -38.65 10.95 15.54
N ASP A 857 -39.63 11.49 16.27
CA ASP A 857 -39.43 12.62 17.19
C ASP A 857 -38.54 12.25 18.39
N SER A 858 -38.77 11.08 18.99
CA SER A 858 -37.96 10.60 20.12
C SER A 858 -36.53 10.30 19.68
N PHE A 859 -36.34 9.79 18.47
CA PHE A 859 -35.03 9.57 17.87
C PHE A 859 -34.33 10.91 17.57
N THR A 860 -35.04 11.88 17.00
CA THR A 860 -34.53 13.25 16.85
C THR A 860 -34.14 13.88 18.20
N GLN A 861 -34.92 13.62 19.26
CA GLN A 861 -34.58 14.06 20.61
C GLN A 861 -33.32 13.37 21.15
N LEU A 862 -33.15 12.07 20.90
CA LEU A 862 -31.92 11.34 21.23
C LEU A 862 -30.70 11.97 20.53
N LEU A 863 -30.83 12.30 19.24
CA LEU A 863 -29.75 12.90 18.45
C LEU A 863 -29.42 14.32 18.89
N LEU A 864 -30.42 15.19 19.09
CA LEU A 864 -30.20 16.61 19.34
C LEU A 864 -30.02 16.94 20.84
N SER A 865 -30.63 16.17 21.73
CA SER A 865 -30.65 16.44 23.18
C SER A 865 -30.54 15.13 24.00
N PRO A 866 -29.40 14.43 23.92
CA PRO A 866 -29.23 13.10 24.52
C PRO A 866 -29.43 13.09 26.04
N ASP A 867 -28.97 14.11 26.77
CA ASP A 867 -29.20 14.22 28.22
C ASP A 867 -30.68 14.41 28.57
N GLY A 868 -31.41 15.17 27.75
CA GLY A 868 -32.85 15.36 27.88
C GLY A 868 -33.61 14.08 27.57
N PHE A 869 -33.24 13.38 26.51
CA PHE A 869 -33.76 12.05 26.17
C PHE A 869 -33.56 11.07 27.32
N LYS A 870 -32.32 10.93 27.82
CA LYS A 870 -31.96 10.07 28.95
C LYS A 870 -32.80 10.39 30.19
N SER A 871 -32.94 11.66 30.54
CA SER A 871 -33.74 12.09 31.70
C SER A 871 -35.22 11.76 31.54
N SER A 872 -35.78 11.96 30.34
CA SER A 872 -37.17 11.63 30.04
C SER A 872 -37.44 10.12 30.11
N PHE A 873 -36.46 9.31 29.70
CA PHE A 873 -36.56 7.85 29.71
C PHE A 873 -36.41 7.26 31.13
N VAL A 874 -35.55 7.86 31.96
CA VAL A 874 -35.35 7.46 33.37
C VAL A 874 -36.49 7.96 34.27
N GLY A 875 -37.00 9.18 34.04
CA GLY A 875 -38.04 9.82 34.85
C GLY A 875 -39.41 9.15 34.77
N ARG A 876 -39.77 8.52 33.64
CA ARG A 876 -41.05 7.82 33.43
C ARG A 876 -41.26 6.59 34.34
N ARG A 877 -40.27 6.17 35.13
CA ARG A 877 -40.36 5.04 36.07
C ARG A 877 -40.62 5.47 37.52
N ALA A 878 -40.35 6.73 37.88
CA ALA A 878 -40.58 7.23 39.25
C ALA A 878 -42.07 7.40 39.58
N THR A 879 -42.93 7.50 38.58
CA THR A 879 -44.38 7.68 38.72
C THR A 879 -45.19 6.38 38.77
N GLY A 880 -44.54 5.21 38.70
CA GLY A 880 -45.26 3.92 38.78
C GLY A 880 -46.16 3.62 37.57
N ASP A 881 -46.11 4.43 36.51
CA ASP A 881 -46.75 4.09 35.25
C ASP A 881 -46.07 2.84 34.70
N GLN A 882 -46.79 1.73 34.73
CA GLN A 882 -46.55 0.63 33.82
C GLN A 882 -46.43 1.24 32.43
N MET A 883 -45.40 0.84 31.70
CA MET A 883 -45.20 1.21 30.32
C MET A 883 -46.41 0.71 29.50
N THR A 884 -47.54 1.42 29.51
CA THR A 884 -48.50 1.39 28.41
C THR A 884 -47.84 2.20 27.31
N MET A 885 -46.84 1.57 26.68
CA MET A 885 -46.50 1.96 25.32
C MET A 885 -47.82 1.87 24.56
N PRO A 886 -48.21 2.90 23.78
CA PRO A 886 -49.51 2.92 23.09
C PRO A 886 -49.72 1.76 22.09
N PHE A 887 -48.79 0.80 22.01
CA PHE A 887 -48.81 -0.39 21.17
C PHE A 887 -48.27 -1.67 21.86
N VAL A 888 -48.03 -1.71 23.19
CA VAL A 888 -47.54 -2.94 23.86
C VAL A 888 -48.60 -4.04 24.01
N GLU A 889 -49.88 -3.74 23.86
CA GLU A 889 -50.96 -4.75 23.87
C GLU A 889 -50.98 -5.66 22.63
N ARG A 890 -50.02 -5.54 21.68
CA ARG A 890 -49.95 -6.35 20.45
C ARG A 890 -48.57 -6.92 20.11
N TYR A 891 -47.71 -7.23 21.08
CA TYR A 891 -46.52 -8.07 20.80
C TYR A 891 -46.84 -9.57 20.84
N GLU A 892 -47.90 -9.97 20.12
CA GLU A 892 -48.14 -11.35 19.66
C GLU A 892 -47.84 -11.47 18.14
N GLU A 893 -46.98 -10.58 17.62
CA GLU A 893 -46.46 -10.75 16.26
C GLU A 893 -45.35 -11.80 16.26
N GLU A 894 -45.39 -12.71 15.28
CA GLU A 894 -44.30 -13.63 14.96
C GLU A 894 -42.99 -12.82 14.85
N ILE A 895 -42.07 -13.03 15.78
CA ILE A 895 -40.75 -12.40 15.73
C ILE A 895 -40.07 -12.92 14.47
N ASP A 896 -39.61 -11.99 13.64
CA ASP A 896 -38.90 -12.32 12.41
C ASP A 896 -37.73 -13.27 12.73
N PRO A 897 -37.72 -14.51 12.20
CA PRO A 897 -36.73 -15.53 12.52
C PRO A 897 -35.29 -15.06 12.34
N GLU A 898 -35.04 -14.10 11.44
CA GLU A 898 -33.70 -13.56 11.21
C GLU A 898 -33.11 -12.80 12.43
N TYR A 899 -33.99 -12.34 13.32
CA TYR A 899 -33.63 -11.60 14.53
C TYR A 899 -33.69 -12.44 15.79
N ASP A 900 -34.32 -13.61 15.75
CA ASP A 900 -34.33 -14.53 16.88
C ASP A 900 -33.01 -15.29 16.96
N ASP A 901 -32.19 -14.98 17.96
CA ASP A 901 -30.87 -15.57 18.16
C ASP A 901 -30.74 -16.25 19.53
N LEU A 902 -31.87 -16.63 20.13
CA LEU A 902 -31.92 -17.29 21.43
C LEU A 902 -31.64 -18.79 21.38
N ASP A 903 -31.93 -19.45 20.25
CA ASP A 903 -31.87 -20.91 20.12
C ASP A 903 -30.57 -21.41 19.44
N ASP A 904 -29.76 -20.51 18.89
CA ASP A 904 -28.43 -20.78 18.30
C ASP A 904 -27.41 -21.37 19.30
N SER A 905 -27.76 -21.50 20.60
CA SER A 905 -26.88 -22.06 21.63
C SER A 905 -26.99 -23.57 21.85
N ASP A 906 -28.04 -24.23 21.32
CA ASP A 906 -28.39 -25.58 21.75
C ASP A 906 -28.00 -26.69 20.74
N SER A 907 -27.45 -26.36 19.57
CA SER A 907 -27.05 -27.34 18.55
C SER A 907 -25.59 -27.81 18.67
N VAL A 908 -25.11 -28.11 19.88
CA VAL A 908 -23.90 -28.90 20.07
C VAL A 908 -24.32 -30.34 20.32
N ASP A 909 -24.81 -31.01 19.28
CA ASP A 909 -24.89 -32.46 19.24
C ASP A 909 -23.94 -33.00 18.17
N ASP A 910 -23.14 -33.95 18.65
CA ASP A 910 -22.09 -34.73 18.03
C ASP A 910 -22.65 -35.60 16.89
N THR A 911 -22.54 -35.17 15.63
CA THR A 911 -22.44 -36.10 14.50
C THR A 911 -21.63 -35.48 13.35
N GLY A 912 -20.49 -36.10 13.04
CA GLY A 912 -19.77 -35.83 11.81
C GLY A 912 -20.59 -36.20 10.58
N SER A 913 -20.79 -35.25 9.69
CA SER A 913 -21.08 -35.50 8.28
C SER A 913 -20.32 -34.46 7.46
N GLY A 914 -19.63 -34.93 6.42
CA GLY A 914 -18.69 -34.15 5.61
C GLY A 914 -19.36 -33.06 4.78
N PRO A 915 -18.57 -32.20 4.12
CA PRO A 915 -19.12 -31.22 3.20
C PRO A 915 -19.63 -31.97 1.96
N ASP A 916 -20.95 -31.93 1.76
CA ASP A 916 -21.51 -32.12 0.43
C ASP A 916 -21.12 -30.89 -0.41
N ASP A 917 -20.40 -31.19 -1.49
CA ASP A 917 -20.22 -30.30 -2.64
C ASP A 917 -21.60 -30.04 -3.26
N ASP A 918 -21.95 -28.77 -3.50
CA ASP A 918 -22.88 -28.39 -4.56
C ASP A 918 -22.58 -26.96 -5.06
N GLU A 919 -22.20 -26.93 -6.34
CA GLU A 919 -22.12 -25.90 -7.40
C GLU A 919 -21.94 -24.39 -7.07
#